data_AF-A0A0A1WY94-F1
#
_entry.id   AF-A0A0A1WY94-F1
#
_cell.length_a   1.000
_cell.length_b   1.000
_cell.length_c   1.000
_cell.angle_alpha   90.00
_cell.angle_beta   90.00
_cell.angle_gamma   90.00
#
_symmetry.space_group_name_H-M   'P 1'
#
loop_
_entity.id
_entity.type
_entity.pdbx_description
1 polymer ?
#
loop_
_entity_poly.entity_id
_entity_poly.type
_entity_poly.pdbx_seq_one_letter_code
_entity_poly.pdbx_strand_id
1 'polypeptide(L)'
;MSTASWRCIKLTYFVIGIITTMQGSVSGSENIHDVNYALGINFFEQFTNFDEVSLACLTDLKIVAEALKDNADWALKMLDAWGKFPSGILYGHRMEMGNFDECLDINSPLLGKYCQASIPVETTAFGLNAEIQLGICFPNKCSTEDFDKLLKYFLSDSYKLNFNVTTKLLIASTCSTRELVELEPLDWVAIGLFITLALLMALSTIFDCLYSYKRKQPNKLLVSFSIPKNLQQLLKIQHGHIPCLHGIRCLSLFWIIFLHCYLYRILSPNINAVDIKSWEQTPFSMIEQSGSIAVDSFFFLSGLLLIMVSFREMQKNDGKLNIPLMYIHRYLRLTPILAVAVLFYMSLFNYMGNGPIWKNLTVANKICDNTWWATLLYVQNYAAPGKLCLGHTWYLAVDTQLFFLSPIFLIMIWKWRKLGTAATIIFGLLLVACLFTVIVINKYTIYDIARNYGTASEAMPKIYYSTHTRCSAWLIGLLFGCYLHYNNGRIAKISNWLVAFGWVVSLGMLFTLVFAWYPKTLPTTSDPTVLESAFYFAGGRVAWPLALCWIVFACINGYGGPINSFLSWTFWQPISKLSYIMYIWHLIVITINASRIKTNTYFSDYDVTLSFWSNFGVTLLVSVCLHLAVEAPVADIESYLLPRNKPKTAKRSTLPATTTISQQNLCE
;
A
#
# COMPACT_ATOMS: atom_id res chain seq x y z
N MET A 1 36.32 5.48 30.48
CA MET A 1 36.39 6.82 29.84
C MET A 1 37.86 7.23 29.75
N SER A 2 38.50 7.20 28.55
CA SER A 2 39.62 8.10 28.19
C SER A 2 40.34 7.79 26.86
N THR A 3 40.06 6.69 26.14
CA THR A 3 40.76 6.39 24.85
C THR A 3 39.85 6.20 23.63
N ALA A 4 38.55 5.94 23.84
CA ALA A 4 37.57 5.77 22.75
C ALA A 4 37.06 7.11 22.16
N SER A 5 37.09 8.19 22.94
CA SER A 5 36.66 9.54 22.52
C SER A 5 37.53 10.14 21.42
N TRP A 6 38.80 9.72 21.31
CA TRP A 6 39.77 10.29 20.36
C TRP A 6 39.67 9.72 18.94
N ARG A 7 38.95 8.59 18.74
CA ARG A 7 38.78 7.97 17.41
C ARG A 7 37.52 8.44 16.68
N CYS A 8 36.44 8.78 17.38
CA CYS A 8 35.29 9.49 16.77
C CYS A 8 35.70 10.85 16.21
N ILE A 9 36.62 11.53 16.88
CA ILE A 9 37.24 12.78 16.41
C ILE A 9 37.90 12.56 15.04
N LYS A 10 38.52 11.41 14.73
CA LYS A 10 39.10 11.17 13.38
C LYS A 10 38.08 11.04 12.24
N LEU A 11 36.83 10.65 12.52
CA LEU A 11 35.76 10.62 11.50
C LEU A 11 35.05 11.98 11.38
N THR A 12 34.92 12.75 12.45
CA THR A 12 34.48 14.15 12.36
C THR A 12 35.56 15.01 11.69
N TYR A 13 36.83 14.64 11.86
CA TYR A 13 37.98 15.13 11.10
C TYR A 13 38.13 14.38 9.76
N PHE A 14 37.09 13.78 9.19
CA PHE A 14 37.09 13.41 7.77
C PHE A 14 36.93 14.67 6.90
N VAL A 15 36.21 15.68 7.42
CA VAL A 15 36.10 17.03 6.84
C VAL A 15 37.27 17.93 7.26
N ILE A 16 37.84 17.75 8.46
CA ILE A 16 39.06 18.47 8.90
C ILE A 16 40.34 17.77 8.42
N GLY A 17 40.29 16.49 8.06
CA GLY A 17 41.39 15.71 7.47
C GLY A 17 41.74 16.25 6.11
N ILE A 18 40.72 16.66 5.34
CA ILE A 18 40.83 17.50 4.15
C ILE A 18 41.58 18.82 4.45
N ILE A 19 41.34 19.43 5.61
CA ILE A 19 42.00 20.68 6.04
C ILE A 19 43.43 20.44 6.60
N THR A 20 43.71 19.28 7.19
CA THR A 20 44.98 18.98 7.89
C THR A 20 45.99 18.20 7.04
N THR A 21 45.58 17.40 6.04
CA THR A 21 46.52 16.85 5.04
C THR A 21 47.03 17.90 4.05
N MET A 22 46.42 19.09 4.00
CA MET A 22 46.90 20.24 3.20
C MET A 22 47.67 21.31 4.00
N GLN A 23 47.89 21.13 5.31
CA GLN A 23 48.77 22.04 6.09
C GLN A 23 50.27 21.94 5.71
N GLY A 24 50.63 21.10 4.73
CA GLY A 24 51.94 21.14 4.10
C GLY A 24 52.13 22.24 3.06
N SER A 25 51.07 22.93 2.57
CA SER A 25 51.25 23.80 1.41
C SER A 25 50.19 24.90 1.18
N VAL A 26 49.60 25.52 2.20
CA VAL A 26 48.71 26.69 1.94
C VAL A 26 48.95 27.80 2.97
N SER A 27 49.84 28.73 2.62
CA SER A 27 49.90 30.07 3.19
C SER A 27 49.08 30.99 2.29
N GLY A 28 47.90 31.41 2.73
CA GLY A 28 47.10 32.37 1.98
C GLY A 28 45.61 32.19 2.25
N SER A 29 44.92 33.30 2.50
CA SER A 29 43.49 33.37 2.73
C SER A 29 42.69 32.83 1.55
N GLU A 30 42.11 31.63 1.67
CA GLU A 30 41.11 31.13 0.72
C GLU A 30 39.93 30.54 1.50
N ASN A 31 38.72 30.83 0.99
CA ASN A 31 37.46 30.51 1.64
C ASN A 31 37.24 28.99 1.65
N ILE A 32 36.40 28.48 2.54
CA ILE A 32 36.01 27.04 2.59
C ILE A 32 35.46 26.53 1.23
N HIS A 33 34.97 27.44 0.37
CA HIS A 33 34.59 27.13 -1.01
C HIS A 33 35.78 26.67 -1.88
N ASP A 34 36.97 27.23 -1.69
CA ASP A 34 38.16 26.97 -2.51
C ASP A 34 38.78 25.59 -2.20
N VAL A 35 38.65 25.12 -0.95
CA VAL A 35 39.16 23.79 -0.52
C VAL A 35 38.32 22.63 -1.07
N ASN A 36 36.99 22.75 -1.07
CA ASN A 36 36.11 21.75 -1.69
C ASN A 36 36.24 21.75 -3.23
N TYR A 37 36.49 22.93 -3.80
CA TYR A 37 36.72 23.14 -5.22
C TYR A 37 38.02 22.49 -5.71
N ALA A 38 39.13 22.65 -4.97
CA ALA A 38 40.40 21.98 -5.27
C ALA A 38 40.34 20.44 -5.18
N LEU A 39 39.51 19.89 -4.28
CA LEU A 39 39.29 18.44 -4.18
C LEU A 39 38.45 17.87 -5.33
N GLY A 40 37.42 18.59 -5.78
CA GLY A 40 36.60 18.20 -6.92
C GLY A 40 37.35 18.25 -8.26
N ILE A 41 38.26 19.22 -8.42
CA ILE A 41 39.16 19.29 -9.58
C ILE A 41 40.11 18.08 -9.61
N ASN A 42 40.81 17.81 -8.50
CA ASN A 42 41.72 16.65 -8.40
C ASN A 42 40.98 15.32 -8.64
N PHE A 43 39.71 15.23 -8.22
CA PHE A 43 38.87 14.06 -8.42
C PHE A 43 38.58 13.75 -9.90
N PHE A 44 38.10 14.74 -10.67
CA PHE A 44 37.84 14.53 -12.10
C PHE A 44 39.13 14.43 -12.93
N GLU A 45 40.21 15.10 -12.52
CA GLU A 45 41.53 14.96 -13.16
C GLU A 45 42.10 13.54 -13.03
N GLN A 46 41.97 12.89 -11.86
CA GLN A 46 42.39 11.50 -11.66
C GLN A 46 41.70 10.53 -12.64
N PHE A 47 40.48 10.84 -13.07
CA PHE A 47 39.74 10.00 -14.03
C PHE A 47 40.16 10.15 -15.48
N THR A 48 40.86 11.22 -15.84
CA THR A 48 41.23 11.50 -17.24
C THR A 48 42.33 10.59 -17.81
N ASN A 49 43.06 9.89 -16.94
CA ASN A 49 44.20 9.03 -17.28
C ASN A 49 43.91 7.53 -17.06
N PHE A 50 42.64 7.15 -16.93
CA PHE A 50 42.25 5.77 -16.65
C PHE A 50 41.89 5.00 -17.93
N ASP A 51 42.77 4.10 -18.38
CA ASP A 51 42.69 3.46 -19.71
C ASP A 51 41.61 2.35 -19.84
N GLU A 52 40.96 1.92 -18.75
CA GLU A 52 39.98 0.81 -18.78
C GLU A 52 38.52 1.23 -19.06
N VAL A 53 38.31 2.45 -19.58
CA VAL A 53 37.00 3.09 -19.81
C VAL A 53 36.82 3.47 -21.27
N SER A 54 35.57 3.50 -21.74
CA SER A 54 35.24 3.89 -23.12
C SER A 54 35.78 5.28 -23.51
N LEU A 55 36.27 5.41 -24.75
CA LEU A 55 36.82 6.66 -25.29
C LEU A 55 35.81 7.83 -25.21
N ALA A 56 34.53 7.55 -25.43
CA ALA A 56 33.47 8.55 -25.34
C ALA A 56 33.31 9.09 -23.91
N CYS A 57 33.38 8.22 -22.90
CA CYS A 57 33.34 8.62 -21.49
C CYS A 57 34.58 9.43 -21.11
N LEU A 58 35.78 8.96 -21.48
CA LEU A 58 37.03 9.69 -21.22
C LEU A 58 37.05 11.09 -21.84
N THR A 59 36.51 11.24 -23.05
CA THR A 59 36.40 12.54 -23.73
C THR A 59 35.51 13.49 -22.95
N ASP A 60 34.31 13.05 -22.56
CA ASP A 60 33.38 13.88 -21.80
C ASP A 60 33.93 14.21 -20.39
N LEU A 61 34.63 13.28 -19.73
CA LEU A 61 35.29 13.54 -18.44
C LEU A 61 36.41 14.57 -18.55
N LYS A 62 37.18 14.59 -19.64
CA LYS A 62 38.18 15.64 -19.90
C LYS A 62 37.53 17.00 -20.07
N ILE A 63 36.40 17.09 -20.79
CA ILE A 63 35.63 18.33 -20.92
C ILE A 63 35.16 18.83 -19.55
N VAL A 64 34.68 17.92 -18.68
CA VAL A 64 34.30 18.28 -17.29
C VAL A 64 35.50 18.78 -16.51
N ALA A 65 36.65 18.10 -16.57
CA ALA A 65 37.85 18.48 -15.82
C ALA A 65 38.40 19.85 -16.27
N GLU A 66 38.44 20.12 -17.57
CA GLU A 66 38.84 21.44 -18.12
C GLU A 66 37.85 22.53 -17.70
N ALA A 67 36.55 22.27 -17.84
CA ALA A 67 35.52 23.24 -17.46
C ALA A 67 35.47 23.52 -15.95
N LEU A 68 35.81 22.54 -15.11
CA LEU A 68 35.99 22.75 -13.68
C LEU A 68 37.13 23.72 -13.40
N LYS A 69 38.28 23.61 -14.08
CA LYS A 69 39.40 24.57 -13.95
C LYS A 69 39.02 25.98 -14.36
N ASP A 70 38.17 26.09 -15.38
CA ASP A 70 37.68 27.36 -15.91
C ASP A 70 36.51 27.96 -15.07
N ASN A 71 36.17 27.36 -13.93
CA ASN A 71 35.03 27.77 -13.09
C ASN A 71 33.68 27.79 -13.84
N ALA A 72 33.49 26.91 -14.81
CA ALA A 72 32.26 26.88 -15.58
C ALA A 72 31.06 26.44 -14.71
N ASP A 73 30.00 27.26 -14.67
CA ASP A 73 28.80 27.03 -13.86
C ASP A 73 28.20 25.63 -14.01
N TRP A 74 28.12 25.11 -15.24
CA TRP A 74 27.53 23.80 -15.52
C TRP A 74 28.36 22.64 -14.96
N ALA A 75 29.69 22.78 -14.93
CA ALA A 75 30.61 21.79 -14.41
C ALA A 75 30.62 21.83 -12.87
N LEU A 76 30.54 23.03 -12.30
CA LEU A 76 30.32 23.24 -10.86
C LEU A 76 29.02 22.60 -10.38
N LYS A 77 27.91 22.79 -11.11
CA LYS A 77 26.63 22.12 -10.84
C LYS A 77 26.74 20.61 -10.92
N MET A 78 27.51 20.07 -11.87
CA MET A 78 27.73 18.62 -11.95
C MET A 78 28.40 18.09 -10.68
N LEU A 79 29.39 18.81 -10.15
CA LEU A 79 30.09 18.43 -8.93
C LEU A 79 29.22 18.63 -7.67
N ASP A 80 28.53 19.76 -7.52
CA ASP A 80 27.70 20.03 -6.33
C ASP A 80 26.47 19.12 -6.25
N ALA A 81 25.97 18.63 -7.40
CA ALA A 81 24.87 17.68 -7.44
C ALA A 81 25.18 16.31 -6.78
N TRP A 82 26.45 16.02 -6.48
CA TRP A 82 26.83 14.79 -5.80
C TRP A 82 26.36 14.75 -4.35
N GLY A 83 25.90 13.58 -3.94
CA GLY A 83 25.67 13.24 -2.56
C GLY A 83 26.99 13.26 -1.80
N LYS A 84 27.05 14.11 -0.77
CA LYS A 84 28.18 14.20 0.16
C LYS A 84 28.13 13.02 1.12
N PHE A 85 29.25 12.66 1.75
CA PHE A 85 29.22 11.65 2.81
C PHE A 85 28.27 12.12 3.93
N PRO A 86 27.25 11.32 4.31
CA PRO A 86 26.23 11.76 5.22
C PRO A 86 26.82 12.04 6.60
N SER A 87 26.41 13.15 7.21
CA SER A 87 26.62 13.38 8.64
C SER A 87 25.62 12.55 9.44
N GLY A 88 26.00 12.04 10.61
CA GLY A 88 25.10 11.24 11.45
C GLY A 88 24.92 9.77 11.01
N ILE A 89 25.93 9.15 10.41
CA ILE A 89 25.91 7.71 10.06
C ILE A 89 25.55 6.84 11.28
N LEU A 90 26.08 7.17 12.46
CA LEU A 90 25.75 6.48 13.72
C LEU A 90 24.33 6.76 14.22
N TYR A 91 23.69 7.81 13.74
CA TYR A 91 22.28 8.14 13.97
C TYR A 91 21.34 7.52 12.92
N GLY A 92 21.90 6.83 11.93
CA GLY A 92 21.16 6.10 10.91
C GLY A 92 21.10 6.78 9.54
N HIS A 93 21.77 7.92 9.36
CA HIS A 93 21.81 8.59 8.07
C HIS A 93 22.72 7.82 7.11
N ARG A 94 22.11 6.95 6.29
CA ARG A 94 22.81 6.04 5.37
C ARG A 94 22.57 6.36 3.90
N MET A 95 21.69 7.30 3.59
CA MET A 95 21.34 7.66 2.23
C MET A 95 21.47 9.17 2.08
N GLU A 96 22.33 9.63 1.18
CA GLU A 96 22.43 11.03 0.77
C GLU A 96 22.16 11.12 -0.73
N MET A 97 21.01 11.70 -1.11
CA MET A 97 20.56 11.68 -2.50
C MET A 97 21.25 12.73 -3.39
N GLY A 98 21.98 13.69 -2.82
CA GLY A 98 22.51 14.80 -3.62
C GLY A 98 21.39 15.62 -4.28
N ASN A 99 21.74 16.41 -5.30
CA ASN A 99 20.77 17.25 -5.99
C ASN A 99 20.37 16.64 -7.34
N PHE A 100 19.26 15.89 -7.32
CA PHE A 100 18.73 15.19 -8.49
C PHE A 100 18.41 16.12 -9.65
N ASP A 101 17.69 17.21 -9.40
CA ASP A 101 17.21 18.11 -10.45
C ASP A 101 18.38 18.90 -11.06
N GLU A 102 19.32 19.35 -10.23
CA GLU A 102 20.51 20.06 -10.70
C GLU A 102 21.37 19.19 -11.63
N CYS A 103 21.52 17.90 -11.36
CA CYS A 103 22.20 16.99 -12.26
C CYS A 103 21.50 16.86 -13.63
N LEU A 104 20.17 16.73 -13.63
CA LEU A 104 19.38 16.57 -14.86
C LEU A 104 19.19 17.88 -15.63
N ASP A 105 19.42 19.03 -14.99
CA ASP A 105 19.36 20.34 -15.62
C ASP A 105 20.60 20.68 -16.48
N ILE A 106 21.66 19.88 -16.38
CA ILE A 106 22.86 20.03 -17.20
C ILE A 106 22.57 19.49 -18.61
N ASN A 107 22.46 20.41 -19.57
CA ASN A 107 22.07 20.12 -20.96
C ASN A 107 23.08 20.59 -22.03
N SER A 108 24.08 21.40 -21.65
CA SER A 108 25.10 21.94 -22.54
C SER A 108 26.37 22.23 -21.74
N PRO A 109 27.58 21.94 -22.28
CA PRO A 109 27.88 21.33 -23.58
C PRO A 109 27.62 19.81 -23.64
N LEU A 110 27.31 19.19 -22.50
CA LEU A 110 27.01 17.76 -22.37
C LEU A 110 25.76 17.54 -21.51
N LEU A 111 25.24 16.30 -21.51
CA LEU A 111 24.08 15.91 -20.72
C LEU A 111 24.51 15.27 -19.40
N GLY A 112 23.91 15.69 -18.29
CA GLY A 112 24.08 15.04 -16.99
C GLY A 112 23.28 13.75 -16.85
N LYS A 113 23.83 12.79 -16.11
CA LYS A 113 23.22 11.51 -15.75
C LYS A 113 23.35 11.29 -14.26
N TYR A 114 22.21 11.18 -13.59
CA TYR A 114 22.12 10.92 -12.16
C TYR A 114 21.98 9.43 -11.89
N CYS A 115 22.71 8.86 -10.93
CA CYS A 115 22.55 7.49 -10.46
C CYS A 115 22.78 7.39 -8.95
N GLN A 116 22.24 6.37 -8.28
CA GLN A 116 22.63 6.05 -6.91
C GLN A 116 23.78 5.03 -6.90
N ALA A 117 24.74 5.22 -5.99
CA ALA A 117 25.81 4.28 -5.71
C ALA A 117 25.71 3.75 -4.28
N SER A 118 25.81 2.44 -4.08
CA SER A 118 25.88 1.78 -2.77
C SER A 118 27.33 1.45 -2.44
N ILE A 119 27.86 2.11 -1.42
CA ILE A 119 29.24 1.95 -0.95
C ILE A 119 29.21 1.12 0.35
N PRO A 120 29.72 -0.12 0.35
CA PRO A 120 29.88 -0.89 1.56
C PRO A 120 30.99 -0.29 2.42
N VAL A 121 30.69 -0.04 3.70
CA VAL A 121 31.64 0.46 4.69
C VAL A 121 31.77 -0.55 5.82
N GLU A 122 32.96 -1.15 5.93
CA GLU A 122 33.33 -2.00 7.06
C GLU A 122 33.87 -1.13 8.20
N THR A 123 33.06 -0.91 9.23
CA THR A 123 33.53 -0.18 10.42
C THR A 123 34.05 -1.16 11.48
N THR A 124 35.35 -1.43 11.45
CA THR A 124 36.04 -2.30 12.43
C THR A 124 35.91 -1.81 13.89
N ALA A 125 35.62 -0.52 14.11
CA ALA A 125 35.46 0.06 15.44
C ALA A 125 34.17 -0.34 16.17
N PHE A 126 33.13 -0.79 15.45
CA PHE A 126 31.83 -1.17 16.03
C PHE A 126 31.29 -2.51 15.51
N GLY A 127 32.03 -3.20 14.64
CA GLY A 127 31.57 -4.47 14.04
C GLY A 127 30.31 -4.32 13.19
N LEU A 128 30.06 -3.11 12.66
CA LEU A 128 28.90 -2.79 11.83
C LEU A 128 29.32 -2.76 10.37
N ASN A 129 28.76 -3.69 9.59
CA ASN A 129 28.72 -3.61 8.14
C ASN A 129 27.53 -2.74 7.76
N ALA A 130 27.79 -1.61 7.10
CA ALA A 130 26.73 -0.71 6.65
C ALA A 130 26.98 -0.34 5.18
N GLU A 131 25.90 -0.28 4.41
CA GLU A 131 25.94 0.26 3.05
C GLU A 131 25.48 1.73 3.10
N ILE A 132 26.28 2.61 2.51
CA ILE A 132 25.96 4.03 2.34
C ILE A 132 25.54 4.25 0.89
N GLN A 133 24.36 4.81 0.67
CA GLN A 133 23.89 5.15 -0.66
C GLN A 133 24.10 6.64 -0.94
N LEU A 134 24.78 6.95 -2.04
CA LEU A 134 25.07 8.32 -2.48
C LEU A 134 24.46 8.56 -3.87
N GLY A 135 23.84 9.71 -4.08
CA GLY A 135 23.52 10.22 -5.42
C GLY A 135 24.78 10.70 -6.13
N ILE A 136 24.96 10.34 -7.39
CA ILE A 136 26.15 10.66 -8.18
C ILE A 136 25.72 11.22 -9.53
N CYS A 137 26.36 12.31 -9.96
CA CYS A 137 26.11 12.95 -11.25
C CYS A 137 27.33 12.87 -12.18
N PHE A 138 27.16 12.34 -13.38
CA PHE A 138 28.27 12.23 -14.35
C PHE A 138 27.78 12.38 -15.80
N PRO A 139 28.68 12.54 -16.78
CA PRO A 139 28.27 12.70 -18.18
C PRO A 139 27.50 11.50 -18.73
N ASN A 140 26.43 11.75 -19.49
CA ASN A 140 25.55 10.69 -20.01
C ASN A 140 26.26 9.67 -20.92
N LYS A 141 27.29 10.08 -21.68
CA LYS A 141 28.04 9.16 -22.53
C LYS A 141 28.82 8.10 -21.75
N CYS A 142 29.06 8.32 -20.46
CA CYS A 142 29.61 7.28 -19.60
C CYS A 142 28.56 6.21 -19.33
N SER A 143 28.91 4.97 -19.64
CA SER A 143 28.11 3.81 -19.24
C SER A 143 28.16 3.66 -17.72
N THR A 144 27.16 3.00 -17.15
CA THR A 144 27.16 2.71 -15.70
C THR A 144 28.32 1.82 -15.30
N GLU A 145 28.80 0.97 -16.21
CA GLU A 145 29.92 0.05 -15.97
C GLU A 145 31.26 0.77 -16.02
N ASP A 146 31.43 1.68 -16.98
CA ASP A 146 32.60 2.55 -17.07
C ASP A 146 32.77 3.38 -15.80
N PHE A 147 31.69 4.05 -15.37
CA PHE A 147 31.73 4.90 -14.19
C PHE A 147 31.89 4.10 -12.88
N ASP A 148 31.41 2.86 -12.84
CA ASP A 148 31.61 1.95 -11.70
C ASP A 148 33.08 1.59 -11.49
N LYS A 149 33.82 1.34 -12.58
CA LYS A 149 35.28 1.12 -12.52
C LYS A 149 36.01 2.36 -12.02
N LEU A 150 35.65 3.54 -12.54
CA LEU A 150 36.23 4.82 -12.12
C LEU A 150 35.99 5.04 -10.62
N LEU A 151 34.74 4.91 -10.18
CA LEU A 151 34.37 5.12 -8.78
C LEU A 151 35.13 4.17 -7.84
N LYS A 152 35.30 2.90 -8.21
CA LYS A 152 36.11 1.94 -7.45
C LYS A 152 37.57 2.37 -7.38
N TYR A 153 38.17 2.71 -8.52
CA TYR A 153 39.57 3.15 -8.57
C TYR A 153 39.79 4.35 -7.65
N PHE A 154 38.93 5.36 -7.73
CA PHE A 154 39.03 6.54 -6.86
C PHE A 154 38.88 6.19 -5.38
N LEU A 155 37.87 5.40 -5.01
CA LEU A 155 37.65 5.04 -3.60
C LEU A 155 38.80 4.19 -3.05
N SER A 156 39.43 3.35 -3.89
CA SER A 156 40.62 2.58 -3.51
C SER A 156 41.86 3.47 -3.37
N ASP A 157 42.11 4.39 -4.30
CA ASP A 157 43.27 5.29 -4.25
C ASP A 157 43.16 6.32 -3.12
N SER A 158 42.05 7.06 -3.08
CA SER A 158 41.86 8.17 -2.14
C SER A 158 41.55 7.73 -0.72
N TYR A 159 40.81 6.63 -0.54
CA TYR A 159 40.30 6.21 0.77
C TYR A 159 40.80 4.83 1.22
N LYS A 160 41.66 4.17 0.44
CA LYS A 160 42.20 2.83 0.75
C LYS A 160 41.12 1.78 1.00
N LEU A 161 39.97 1.95 0.36
CA LEU A 161 38.87 0.99 0.42
C LEU A 161 39.12 -0.11 -0.63
N ASN A 162 39.23 -1.35 -0.17
CA ASN A 162 39.42 -2.49 -1.06
C ASN A 162 38.05 -3.07 -1.47
N PHE A 163 37.74 -3.01 -2.76
CA PHE A 163 36.53 -3.62 -3.30
C PHE A 163 36.88 -4.87 -4.10
N ASN A 164 36.07 -5.92 -3.97
CA ASN A 164 36.15 -7.04 -4.90
C ASN A 164 35.69 -6.60 -6.29
N VAL A 165 36.31 -7.17 -7.33
CA VAL A 165 36.01 -6.87 -8.74
C VAL A 165 34.51 -7.07 -9.07
N THR A 166 33.86 -8.01 -8.40
CA THR A 166 32.44 -8.37 -8.59
C THR A 166 31.44 -7.44 -7.90
N THR A 167 31.86 -6.60 -6.96
CA THR A 167 30.96 -5.70 -6.23
C THR A 167 30.52 -4.57 -7.16
N LYS A 168 29.24 -4.45 -7.50
CA LYS A 168 28.73 -3.27 -8.23
C LYS A 168 28.40 -2.15 -7.24
N LEU A 169 29.02 -1.00 -7.39
CA LEU A 169 28.73 0.19 -6.58
C LEU A 169 27.55 0.94 -7.17
N LEU A 170 27.50 1.17 -8.49
CA LEU A 170 26.37 1.87 -9.12
C LEU A 170 25.15 0.98 -9.34
N ILE A 171 23.99 1.52 -8.98
CA ILE A 171 22.68 0.88 -9.14
C ILE A 171 22.07 1.35 -10.46
N ALA A 172 22.33 0.61 -11.55
CA ALA A 172 21.90 0.98 -12.90
C ALA A 172 20.38 1.25 -13.02
N SER A 173 19.54 0.59 -12.21
CA SER A 173 18.08 0.80 -12.22
C SER A 173 17.66 2.18 -11.72
N THR A 174 18.50 2.87 -10.95
CA THR A 174 18.23 4.22 -10.42
C THR A 174 18.66 5.33 -11.35
N CYS A 175 19.42 4.98 -12.41
CA CYS A 175 19.99 5.97 -13.30
C CYS A 175 18.93 6.70 -14.10
N SER A 176 19.01 8.03 -14.15
CA SER A 176 18.08 8.89 -14.86
C SER A 176 18.83 9.96 -15.65
N THR A 177 18.28 10.31 -16.80
CA THR A 177 18.76 11.35 -17.72
C THR A 177 17.58 12.24 -18.08
N ARG A 178 17.84 13.43 -18.63
CA ARG A 178 16.81 14.37 -19.09
C ARG A 178 16.09 13.94 -20.38
N GLU A 179 16.06 12.65 -20.69
CA GLU A 179 15.39 12.16 -21.90
C GLU A 179 13.88 12.48 -21.85
N LEU A 180 13.36 13.03 -22.94
CA LEU A 180 11.93 13.18 -23.14
C LEU A 180 11.35 11.77 -23.25
N VAL A 181 10.60 11.35 -22.22
CA VAL A 181 9.92 10.06 -22.27
C VAL A 181 8.83 10.15 -23.33
N GLU A 182 9.02 9.41 -24.43
CA GLU A 182 8.02 9.31 -25.48
C GLU A 182 6.83 8.50 -24.97
N LEU A 183 5.61 8.96 -25.29
CA LEU A 183 4.39 8.27 -24.92
C LEU A 183 4.28 6.95 -25.69
N GLU A 184 4.13 5.85 -24.97
CA GLU A 184 3.88 4.54 -25.55
C GLU A 184 2.45 4.44 -26.10
N PRO A 185 2.16 3.49 -27.02
CA PRO A 185 0.81 3.31 -27.54
C PRO A 185 -0.25 3.07 -26.45
N LEU A 186 0.12 2.41 -25.36
CA LEU A 186 -0.78 2.17 -24.21
C LEU A 186 -1.15 3.47 -23.49
N ASP A 187 -0.22 4.44 -23.44
CA ASP A 187 -0.47 5.75 -22.83
C ASP A 187 -1.54 6.53 -23.58
N TRP A 188 -1.49 6.51 -24.92
CA TRP A 188 -2.52 7.12 -25.76
C TRP A 188 -3.90 6.47 -25.56
N VAL A 189 -3.96 5.15 -25.37
CA VAL A 189 -5.21 4.44 -25.05
C VAL A 189 -5.77 4.91 -23.70
N ALA A 190 -4.92 5.02 -22.68
CA ALA A 190 -5.32 5.50 -21.36
C ALA A 190 -5.82 6.95 -21.40
N ILE A 191 -5.08 7.85 -22.06
CA ILE A 191 -5.48 9.25 -22.25
C ILE A 191 -6.81 9.34 -22.98
N GLY A 192 -6.97 8.59 -24.08
CA GLY A 192 -8.22 8.53 -24.85
C GLY A 192 -9.41 8.06 -24.01
N LEU A 193 -9.21 7.07 -23.13
CA LEU A 193 -10.25 6.61 -22.20
C LEU A 193 -10.67 7.71 -21.23
N PHE A 194 -9.72 8.39 -20.57
CA PHE A 194 -10.04 9.45 -19.61
C PHE A 194 -10.72 10.65 -20.27
N ILE A 195 -10.27 11.04 -21.48
CA ILE A 195 -10.94 12.10 -22.27
C ILE A 195 -12.38 11.67 -22.61
N THR A 196 -12.57 10.42 -23.04
CA THR A 196 -13.91 9.90 -23.37
C THR A 196 -14.84 9.91 -22.15
N LEU A 197 -14.37 9.46 -21.00
CA LEU A 197 -15.14 9.52 -19.74
C LEU A 197 -15.50 10.95 -19.36
N ALA A 198 -14.55 11.88 -19.45
CA ALA A 198 -14.80 13.29 -19.18
C ALA A 198 -15.84 13.90 -20.12
N LEU A 199 -15.77 13.58 -21.42
CA LEU A 199 -16.77 14.01 -22.41
C LEU A 199 -18.15 13.42 -22.12
N LEU A 200 -18.24 12.13 -21.78
CA LEU A 200 -19.51 11.49 -21.41
C LEU A 200 -20.14 12.13 -20.16
N MET A 201 -19.32 12.44 -19.14
CA MET A 201 -19.77 13.14 -17.94
C MET A 201 -20.26 14.55 -18.26
N ALA A 202 -19.53 15.30 -19.09
CA ALA A 202 -19.92 16.65 -19.50
C ALA A 202 -21.24 16.65 -20.27
N LEU A 203 -21.36 15.79 -21.29
CA LEU A 203 -22.57 15.67 -22.12
C LEU A 203 -23.78 15.22 -21.30
N SER A 204 -23.61 14.21 -20.43
CA SER A 204 -24.68 13.70 -19.56
C SER A 204 -25.14 14.74 -18.55
N THR A 205 -24.20 15.50 -17.97
CA THR A 205 -24.50 16.59 -17.02
C THR A 205 -25.23 17.76 -17.71
N ILE A 206 -24.82 18.15 -18.92
CA ILE A 206 -25.52 19.16 -19.71
C ILE A 206 -26.94 18.70 -20.02
N PHE A 207 -27.10 17.45 -20.46
CA PHE A 207 -28.41 16.87 -20.78
C PHE A 207 -29.35 16.88 -19.56
N ASP A 208 -28.85 16.47 -18.39
CA ASP A 208 -29.60 16.47 -17.14
C ASP A 208 -30.02 17.91 -16.73
N CYS A 209 -29.08 18.85 -16.77
CA CYS A 209 -29.36 20.25 -16.44
C CYS A 209 -30.42 20.87 -17.38
N LEU A 210 -30.35 20.60 -18.68
CA LEU A 210 -31.33 21.09 -19.67
C LEU A 210 -32.72 20.49 -19.46
N TYR A 211 -32.82 19.20 -19.13
CA TYR A 211 -34.10 18.55 -18.87
C TYR A 211 -34.70 18.96 -17.53
N SER A 212 -33.88 19.11 -16.50
CA SER A 212 -34.25 19.65 -15.19
C SER A 212 -34.80 21.08 -15.32
N TYR A 213 -34.13 21.93 -16.12
CA TYR A 213 -34.62 23.28 -16.45
C TYR A 213 -35.99 23.25 -17.15
N LYS A 214 -36.19 22.33 -18.09
CA LYS A 214 -37.47 22.11 -18.79
C LYS A 214 -38.53 21.39 -17.95
N ARG A 215 -38.23 21.03 -16.69
CA ARG A 215 -39.09 20.22 -15.79
C ARG A 215 -39.59 18.92 -16.43
N LYS A 216 -38.78 18.29 -17.28
CA LYS A 216 -39.07 17.00 -17.91
C LYS A 216 -38.23 15.89 -17.28
N GLN A 217 -38.80 14.71 -17.15
CA GLN A 217 -38.08 13.52 -16.72
C GLN A 217 -37.10 13.09 -17.82
N PRO A 218 -35.78 13.07 -17.57
CA PRO A 218 -34.81 12.66 -18.58
C PRO A 218 -34.82 11.13 -18.76
N ASN A 219 -34.32 10.66 -19.90
CA ASN A 219 -34.07 9.23 -20.08
C ASN A 219 -32.99 8.78 -19.10
N LYS A 220 -33.30 7.79 -18.25
CA LYS A 220 -32.44 7.36 -17.15
C LYS A 220 -31.06 6.88 -17.60
N LEU A 221 -30.94 6.32 -18.81
CA LEU A 221 -29.66 5.87 -19.39
C LEU A 221 -28.76 7.05 -19.81
N LEU A 222 -29.34 8.12 -20.36
CA LEU A 222 -28.58 9.29 -20.81
C LEU A 222 -28.06 10.14 -19.63
N VAL A 223 -28.63 9.94 -18.44
CA VAL A 223 -28.25 10.62 -17.19
C VAL A 223 -27.39 9.70 -16.29
N SER A 224 -26.98 8.52 -16.78
CA SER A 224 -26.11 7.62 -16.01
C SER A 224 -24.75 8.22 -15.65
N PHE A 225 -24.22 9.13 -16.47
CA PHE A 225 -22.95 9.83 -16.23
C PHE A 225 -23.11 11.24 -15.63
N SER A 226 -24.33 11.61 -15.20
CA SER A 226 -24.60 12.95 -14.67
C SER A 226 -23.98 13.15 -13.29
N ILE A 227 -23.14 14.19 -13.16
CA ILE A 227 -22.43 14.51 -11.91
C ILE A 227 -23.40 14.85 -10.77
N PRO A 228 -24.38 15.77 -10.91
CA PRO A 228 -25.29 16.11 -9.82
C PRO A 228 -26.07 14.91 -9.27
N LYS A 229 -26.57 14.05 -10.17
CA LYS A 229 -27.32 12.85 -9.80
C LYS A 229 -26.44 11.88 -9.00
N ASN A 230 -25.27 11.52 -9.55
CA ASN A 230 -24.38 10.53 -8.93
C ASN A 230 -23.81 11.07 -7.60
N LEU A 231 -23.54 12.38 -7.51
CA LEU A 231 -23.10 13.02 -6.27
C LEU A 231 -24.20 13.01 -5.19
N GLN A 232 -25.45 13.29 -5.57
CA GLN A 232 -26.58 13.18 -4.64
C GLN A 232 -26.77 11.73 -4.16
N GLN A 233 -26.63 10.74 -5.03
CA GLN A 233 -26.71 9.33 -4.67
C GLN A 233 -25.60 8.91 -3.70
N LEU A 234 -24.38 9.42 -3.90
CA LEU A 234 -23.25 9.22 -3.00
C LEU A 234 -23.54 9.79 -1.60
N LEU A 235 -24.03 11.03 -1.52
CA LEU A 235 -24.30 11.72 -0.24
C LEU A 235 -25.60 11.27 0.44
N LYS A 236 -26.49 10.57 -0.26
CA LYS A 236 -27.77 10.11 0.28
C LYS A 236 -27.57 9.11 1.44
N ILE A 237 -28.11 9.45 2.60
CA ILE A 237 -28.11 8.60 3.79
C ILE A 237 -29.18 7.51 3.62
N GLN A 238 -28.81 6.26 3.84
CA GLN A 238 -29.71 5.11 3.79
C GLN A 238 -30.05 4.64 5.21
N HIS A 239 -31.35 4.42 5.45
CA HIS A 239 -31.88 3.89 6.70
C HIS A 239 -32.40 2.46 6.45
N GLY A 240 -31.97 1.48 7.26
CA GLY A 240 -32.42 0.07 7.14
C GLY A 240 -31.30 -0.97 7.00
N HIS A 241 -30.04 -0.55 6.85
CA HIS A 241 -28.87 -1.42 6.98
C HIS A 241 -28.39 -1.46 8.44
N ILE A 242 -27.58 -2.47 8.80
CA ILE A 242 -26.91 -2.54 10.11
C ILE A 242 -25.86 -1.42 10.15
N PRO A 243 -26.12 -0.27 10.82
CA PRO A 243 -25.34 0.93 10.55
C PRO A 243 -23.91 0.83 11.08
N CYS A 244 -23.69 0.09 12.16
CA CYS A 244 -22.36 -0.12 12.75
C CYS A 244 -21.35 -0.78 11.80
N LEU A 245 -21.81 -1.50 10.76
CA LEU A 245 -20.92 -2.08 9.76
C LEU A 245 -20.21 -1.02 8.91
N HIS A 246 -20.81 0.16 8.73
CA HIS A 246 -20.17 1.28 8.04
C HIS A 246 -18.97 1.79 8.85
N GLY A 247 -19.14 2.01 10.15
CA GLY A 247 -18.05 2.41 11.04
C GLY A 247 -16.90 1.40 11.08
N ILE A 248 -17.20 0.10 11.23
CA ILE A 248 -16.16 -0.95 11.24
C ILE A 248 -15.36 -0.94 9.93
N ARG A 249 -16.05 -0.82 8.79
CA ARG A 249 -15.41 -0.76 7.47
C ARG A 249 -14.50 0.47 7.33
N CYS A 250 -14.99 1.66 7.69
CA CYS A 250 -14.24 2.89 7.56
C CYS A 250 -13.01 2.93 8.47
N LEU A 251 -13.15 2.49 9.73
CA LEU A 251 -12.03 2.43 10.67
C LEU A 251 -10.95 1.44 10.21
N SER A 252 -11.37 0.27 9.70
CA SER A 252 -10.42 -0.71 9.15
C SER A 252 -9.73 -0.17 7.89
N LEU A 253 -10.43 0.59 7.04
CA LEU A 253 -9.81 1.26 5.89
C LEU A 253 -8.79 2.32 6.32
N PHE A 254 -9.14 3.17 7.29
CA PHE A 254 -8.24 4.22 7.77
C PHE A 254 -6.97 3.61 8.36
N TRP A 255 -7.11 2.54 9.13
CA TRP A 255 -5.98 1.80 9.70
C TRP A 255 -5.07 1.21 8.61
N ILE A 256 -5.64 0.63 7.54
CA ILE A 256 -4.85 0.13 6.40
C ILE A 256 -4.07 1.27 5.71
N ILE A 257 -4.71 2.41 5.46
CA ILE A 257 -4.04 3.55 4.80
C ILE A 257 -2.92 4.10 5.70
N PHE A 258 -3.17 4.20 7.00
CA PHE A 258 -2.20 4.66 8.00
C PHE A 258 -0.98 3.74 8.07
N LEU A 259 -1.20 2.42 8.10
CA LEU A 259 -0.16 1.39 8.01
C LEU A 259 0.73 1.55 6.79
N HIS A 260 0.14 1.75 5.61
CA HIS A 260 0.93 1.92 4.39
C HIS A 260 1.71 3.24 4.40
N CYS A 261 1.22 4.29 5.07
CA CYS A 261 1.99 5.51 5.27
C CYS A 261 3.23 5.26 6.14
N TYR A 262 3.11 4.47 7.22
CA TYR A 262 4.27 4.03 8.01
C TYR A 262 5.24 3.18 7.19
N LEU A 263 4.73 2.18 6.47
CA LEU A 263 5.56 1.29 5.64
C LEU A 263 6.42 2.07 4.65
N TYR A 264 5.83 3.00 3.89
CA TYR A 264 6.58 3.81 2.92
C TYR A 264 7.49 4.83 3.59
N ARG A 265 7.13 5.36 4.77
CA ARG A 265 8.03 6.24 5.53
C ARG A 265 9.24 5.48 6.06
N ILE A 266 9.07 4.27 6.59
CA ILE A 266 10.19 3.42 7.05
C ILE A 266 11.15 3.12 5.89
N LEU A 267 10.62 2.91 4.69
CA LEU A 267 11.39 2.69 3.47
C LEU A 267 12.01 3.94 2.84
N SER A 268 11.65 5.13 3.34
CA SER A 268 12.19 6.39 2.84
C SER A 268 13.63 6.62 3.33
N PRO A 269 14.43 7.46 2.65
CA PRO A 269 15.79 7.82 3.08
C PRO A 269 15.74 8.68 4.35
N ASN A 270 15.59 8.04 5.52
CA ASN A 270 15.48 8.74 6.80
C ASN A 270 16.86 9.06 7.37
N ILE A 271 17.05 10.32 7.81
CA ILE A 271 18.28 10.77 8.49
C ILE A 271 18.44 10.07 9.85
N ASN A 272 17.33 9.80 10.53
CA ASN A 272 17.28 9.19 11.86
C ASN A 272 16.83 7.72 11.83
N ALA A 273 17.33 6.91 10.88
CA ALA A 273 16.88 5.53 10.73
C ALA A 273 17.09 4.66 12.00
N VAL A 274 17.99 5.05 12.92
CA VAL A 274 18.15 4.36 14.21
C VAL A 274 16.90 4.51 15.08
N ASP A 275 16.21 5.64 15.00
CA ASP A 275 15.01 5.91 15.81
C ASP A 275 13.86 4.97 15.45
N ILE A 276 13.83 4.44 14.22
CA ILE A 276 12.83 3.45 13.79
C ILE A 276 12.92 2.20 14.67
N LYS A 277 14.14 1.75 15.00
CA LYS A 277 14.33 0.56 15.85
C LYS A 277 13.85 0.82 17.28
N SER A 278 14.09 2.01 17.83
CA SER A 278 13.53 2.38 19.14
C SER A 278 12.03 2.58 19.09
N TRP A 279 11.50 3.08 17.97
CA TRP A 279 10.06 3.24 17.75
C TRP A 279 9.35 1.88 17.69
N GLU A 280 9.92 0.86 17.04
CA GLU A 280 9.40 -0.51 17.02
C GLU A 280 9.19 -1.10 18.44
N GLN A 281 9.89 -0.55 19.43
CA GLN A 281 9.83 -0.96 20.84
C GLN A 281 8.81 -0.16 21.65
N THR A 282 8.08 0.76 21.02
CA THR A 282 7.04 1.54 21.68
C THR A 282 5.69 0.81 21.61
N PRO A 283 4.81 0.97 22.62
CA PRO A 283 3.47 0.41 22.57
C PRO A 283 2.66 0.93 21.38
N PHE A 284 2.88 2.19 20.97
CA PHE A 284 2.15 2.80 19.87
C PHE A 284 2.42 2.08 18.53
N SER A 285 3.68 1.69 18.28
CA SER A 285 4.04 0.95 17.06
C SER A 285 3.30 -0.38 16.89
N MET A 286 2.73 -0.95 17.96
CA MET A 286 1.95 -2.19 17.90
C MET A 286 0.67 -2.04 17.09
N ILE A 287 0.08 -0.85 17.11
CA ILE A 287 -1.09 -0.54 16.28
C ILE A 287 -0.71 -0.70 14.81
N GLU A 288 0.46 -0.23 14.40
CA GLU A 288 0.95 -0.38 13.03
C GLU A 288 1.37 -1.82 12.73
N GLN A 289 2.21 -2.43 13.56
CA GLN A 289 2.73 -3.78 13.36
C GLN A 289 1.62 -4.85 13.28
N SER A 290 0.49 -4.62 13.97
CA SER A 290 -0.70 -5.51 13.93
C SER A 290 -1.70 -5.15 12.82
N GLY A 291 -1.47 -4.10 12.03
CA GLY A 291 -2.43 -3.61 11.02
C GLY A 291 -2.76 -4.63 9.91
N SER A 292 -1.94 -5.67 9.78
CA SER A 292 -2.18 -6.85 8.93
C SER A 292 -3.49 -7.61 9.28
N ILE A 293 -3.98 -7.44 10.51
CA ILE A 293 -5.24 -7.99 11.04
C ILE A 293 -6.45 -7.17 10.58
N ALA A 294 -6.29 -5.87 10.27
CA ALA A 294 -7.39 -5.01 9.79
C ALA A 294 -8.09 -5.57 8.55
N VAL A 295 -7.35 -6.31 7.71
CA VAL A 295 -7.89 -6.98 6.52
C VAL A 295 -8.90 -8.09 6.88
N ASP A 296 -8.74 -8.75 8.03
CA ASP A 296 -9.67 -9.78 8.49
C ASP A 296 -11.05 -9.20 8.84
N SER A 297 -11.13 -7.92 9.21
CA SER A 297 -12.40 -7.21 9.35
C SER A 297 -13.17 -7.20 8.02
N PHE A 298 -12.48 -7.00 6.90
CA PHE A 298 -13.12 -7.00 5.59
C PHE A 298 -13.57 -8.40 5.16
N PHE A 299 -12.80 -9.45 5.45
CA PHE A 299 -13.22 -10.83 5.20
C PHE A 299 -14.46 -11.20 6.03
N PHE A 300 -14.47 -10.82 7.31
CA PHE A 300 -15.64 -10.99 8.18
C PHE A 300 -16.89 -10.29 7.60
N LEU A 301 -16.76 -9.00 7.23
CA LEU A 301 -17.87 -8.23 6.65
C LEU A 301 -18.36 -8.84 5.33
N SER A 302 -17.46 -9.34 4.48
CA SER A 302 -17.78 -9.97 3.20
C SER A 302 -18.63 -11.23 3.41
N GLY A 303 -18.20 -12.15 4.27
CA GLY A 303 -18.96 -13.38 4.57
C GLY A 303 -20.32 -13.09 5.20
N LEU A 304 -20.37 -12.15 6.14
CA LEU A 304 -21.59 -11.70 6.82
C LEU A 304 -22.63 -11.13 5.84
N LEU A 305 -22.22 -10.20 4.99
CA LEU A 305 -23.13 -9.54 4.05
C LEU A 305 -23.57 -10.49 2.95
N LEU A 306 -22.68 -11.36 2.48
CA LEU A 306 -22.98 -12.34 1.44
C LEU A 306 -24.16 -13.23 1.85
N ILE A 307 -24.08 -13.86 3.01
CA ILE A 307 -25.14 -14.78 3.43
C ILE A 307 -26.45 -14.07 3.74
N MET A 308 -26.38 -12.86 4.32
CA MET A 308 -27.55 -12.05 4.62
C MET A 308 -28.32 -11.66 3.35
N VAL A 309 -27.61 -11.32 2.27
CA VAL A 309 -28.22 -11.00 0.97
C VAL A 309 -28.71 -12.27 0.27
N SER A 310 -27.86 -13.30 0.17
CA SER A 310 -28.19 -14.53 -0.54
C SER A 310 -29.36 -15.28 0.08
N PHE A 311 -29.44 -15.37 1.42
CA PHE A 311 -30.58 -16.04 2.08
C PHE A 311 -31.89 -15.28 1.91
N ARG A 312 -31.86 -13.93 1.92
CA ARG A 312 -33.06 -13.13 1.60
C ARG A 312 -33.53 -13.37 0.18
N GLU A 313 -32.62 -13.55 -0.77
CA GLU A 313 -32.96 -13.85 -2.16
C GLU A 313 -33.49 -15.28 -2.33
N MET A 314 -32.87 -16.25 -1.65
CA MET A 314 -33.34 -17.63 -1.61
C MET A 314 -34.72 -17.74 -0.97
N GLN A 315 -35.03 -16.96 0.07
CA GLN A 315 -36.38 -16.89 0.65
C GLN A 315 -37.43 -16.41 -0.35
N LYS A 316 -37.08 -15.50 -1.27
CA LYS A 316 -37.98 -15.00 -2.31
C LYS A 316 -38.16 -15.96 -3.48
N ASN A 317 -37.15 -16.77 -3.78
CA ASN A 317 -37.10 -17.64 -4.96
C ASN A 317 -37.25 -19.14 -4.61
N ASP A 318 -38.01 -19.47 -3.57
CA ASP A 318 -38.25 -20.86 -3.13
C ASP A 318 -36.97 -21.70 -2.94
N GLY A 319 -35.92 -21.08 -2.37
CA GLY A 319 -34.62 -21.69 -2.13
C GLY A 319 -33.69 -21.76 -3.34
N LYS A 320 -34.07 -21.21 -4.50
CA LYS A 320 -33.25 -21.20 -5.71
C LYS A 320 -32.30 -19.99 -5.72
N LEU A 321 -31.03 -20.26 -6.02
CA LEU A 321 -30.00 -19.24 -6.21
C LEU A 321 -29.57 -19.20 -7.68
N ASN A 322 -29.62 -18.03 -8.32
CA ASN A 322 -29.08 -17.85 -9.66
C ASN A 322 -27.58 -17.58 -9.58
N ILE A 323 -26.79 -18.66 -9.55
CA ILE A 323 -25.33 -18.60 -9.38
C ILE A 323 -24.63 -17.82 -10.51
N PRO A 324 -24.92 -18.07 -11.80
CA PRO A 324 -24.29 -17.28 -12.88
C PRO A 324 -24.55 -15.78 -12.74
N LEU A 325 -25.80 -15.40 -12.45
CA LEU A 325 -26.16 -13.99 -12.29
C LEU A 325 -25.46 -13.36 -11.07
N MET A 326 -25.32 -14.11 -9.97
CA MET A 326 -24.57 -13.69 -8.78
C MET A 326 -23.11 -13.36 -9.11
N TYR A 327 -22.46 -14.17 -9.95
CA TYR A 327 -21.07 -13.95 -10.38
C TYR A 327 -20.94 -12.76 -11.33
N ILE A 328 -21.85 -12.64 -12.30
CA ILE A 328 -21.86 -11.52 -13.25
C ILE A 328 -22.02 -10.19 -12.50
N HIS A 329 -23.00 -10.08 -11.59
CA HIS A 329 -23.21 -8.87 -10.80
C HIS A 329 -21.97 -8.45 -10.01
N ARG A 330 -21.28 -9.42 -9.40
CA ARG A 330 -20.06 -9.12 -8.64
C ARG A 330 -18.91 -8.69 -9.55
N TYR A 331 -18.73 -9.36 -10.68
CA TYR A 331 -17.65 -9.03 -11.62
C TYR A 331 -17.85 -7.63 -12.20
N LEU A 332 -19.07 -7.29 -12.63
CA LEU A 332 -19.39 -5.95 -13.16
C LEU A 332 -19.29 -4.85 -12.10
N ARG A 333 -19.49 -5.17 -10.82
CA ARG A 333 -19.32 -4.22 -9.72
C ARG A 333 -17.87 -3.90 -9.40
N LEU A 334 -16.98 -4.88 -9.38
CA LEU A 334 -15.59 -4.71 -8.91
C LEU A 334 -14.63 -4.38 -10.06
N THR A 335 -14.71 -5.14 -11.15
CA THR A 335 -13.69 -5.13 -12.20
C THR A 335 -13.49 -3.77 -12.89
N PRO A 336 -14.51 -2.92 -13.16
CA PRO A 336 -14.30 -1.67 -13.88
C PRO A 336 -13.30 -0.73 -13.19
N ILE A 337 -13.42 -0.53 -11.87
CA ILE A 337 -12.51 0.33 -11.10
C ILE A 337 -11.12 -0.27 -11.06
N LEU A 338 -11.02 -1.60 -10.87
CA LEU A 338 -9.74 -2.29 -10.89
C LEU A 338 -9.06 -2.20 -12.26
N ALA A 339 -9.81 -2.34 -13.34
CA ALA A 339 -9.29 -2.25 -14.71
C ALA A 339 -8.74 -0.86 -15.02
N VAL A 340 -9.45 0.20 -14.61
CA VAL A 340 -8.94 1.58 -14.74
C VAL A 340 -7.67 1.79 -13.91
N ALA A 341 -7.61 1.22 -12.70
CA ALA A 341 -6.42 1.30 -11.86
C ALA A 341 -5.22 0.55 -12.47
N VAL A 342 -5.43 -0.65 -13.02
CA VAL A 342 -4.39 -1.43 -13.71
C VAL A 342 -3.90 -0.69 -14.96
N LEU A 343 -4.83 -0.17 -15.78
CA LEU A 343 -4.47 0.60 -16.96
C LEU A 343 -3.65 1.84 -16.59
N PHE A 344 -4.11 2.62 -15.60
CA PHE A 344 -3.38 3.79 -15.11
C PHE A 344 -1.99 3.42 -14.60
N TYR A 345 -1.90 2.34 -13.83
CA TYR A 345 -0.64 1.88 -13.25
C TYR A 345 0.37 1.45 -14.31
N MET A 346 -0.09 0.77 -15.37
CA MET A 346 0.77 0.35 -16.50
C MET A 346 1.22 1.51 -17.40
N SER A 347 0.40 2.55 -17.52
CA SER A 347 0.61 3.65 -18.47
C SER A 347 1.04 4.94 -17.77
N LEU A 348 0.05 5.77 -17.43
CA LEU A 348 0.21 7.14 -16.93
C LEU A 348 1.02 7.26 -15.65
N PHE A 349 1.09 6.21 -14.84
CA PHE A 349 1.81 6.21 -13.57
C PHE A 349 3.27 6.63 -13.71
N ASN A 350 3.98 6.23 -14.78
CA ASN A 350 5.39 6.59 -14.99
C ASN A 350 5.62 8.10 -15.19
N TYR A 351 4.58 8.84 -15.58
CA TYR A 351 4.63 10.28 -15.88
C TYR A 351 4.17 11.16 -14.72
N MET A 352 3.71 10.56 -13.61
CA MET A 352 3.17 11.30 -12.46
C MET A 352 4.25 12.01 -11.62
N GLY A 353 5.53 11.74 -11.88
CA GLY A 353 6.63 12.36 -11.18
C GLY A 353 8.00 11.80 -11.58
N ASN A 354 9.03 12.33 -10.93
CA ASN A 354 10.41 11.90 -11.07
C ASN A 354 11.14 12.08 -9.73
N GLY A 355 12.25 11.37 -9.55
CA GLY A 355 13.10 11.49 -8.37
C GLY A 355 14.11 10.36 -8.24
N PRO A 356 15.09 10.49 -7.31
CA PRO A 356 16.14 9.49 -7.07
C PRO A 356 15.65 8.08 -6.81
N ILE A 357 14.55 7.98 -6.06
CA ILE A 357 13.95 6.70 -5.63
C ILE A 357 12.77 6.28 -6.50
N TRP A 358 12.45 7.07 -7.54
CA TRP A 358 11.27 6.82 -8.39
C TRP A 358 11.30 5.42 -8.98
N LYS A 359 12.35 5.09 -9.73
CA LYS A 359 12.48 3.80 -10.41
C LYS A 359 12.54 2.61 -9.44
N ASN A 360 12.98 2.79 -8.19
CA ASN A 360 13.04 1.72 -7.19
C ASN A 360 11.66 1.41 -6.60
N LEU A 361 10.87 2.44 -6.31
CA LEU A 361 9.52 2.26 -5.75
C LEU A 361 8.46 1.97 -6.82
N THR A 362 8.76 2.23 -8.10
CA THR A 362 7.86 1.97 -9.23
C THR A 362 8.20 0.71 -10.03
N VAL A 363 9.16 -0.13 -9.59
CA VAL A 363 9.52 -1.40 -10.25
C VAL A 363 8.29 -2.30 -10.49
N ALA A 364 7.32 -2.27 -9.57
CA ALA A 364 6.10 -3.04 -9.69
C ALA A 364 5.27 -2.71 -10.94
N ASN A 365 5.44 -1.51 -11.53
CA ASN A 365 4.82 -1.18 -12.82
C ASN A 365 5.29 -2.15 -13.92
N LYS A 366 6.61 -2.34 -14.08
CA LYS A 366 7.16 -3.28 -15.07
C LYS A 366 6.80 -4.75 -14.80
N ILE A 367 6.54 -5.11 -13.54
CA ILE A 367 6.03 -6.45 -13.19
C ILE A 367 4.60 -6.63 -13.73
N CYS A 368 3.84 -5.53 -13.81
CA CYS A 368 2.45 -5.55 -14.26
C CYS A 368 2.31 -5.96 -15.74
N ASP A 369 3.29 -5.62 -16.59
CA ASP A 369 3.29 -5.97 -18.03
C ASP A 369 3.03 -7.46 -18.28
N ASN A 370 3.53 -8.32 -17.40
CA ASN A 370 3.38 -9.77 -17.50
C ASN A 370 2.25 -10.36 -16.62
N THR A 371 1.69 -9.58 -15.69
CA THR A 371 0.82 -10.09 -14.60
C THR A 371 -0.52 -9.37 -14.45
N TRP A 372 -0.81 -8.37 -15.29
CA TRP A 372 -2.08 -7.62 -15.28
C TRP A 372 -3.30 -8.52 -15.42
N TRP A 373 -3.24 -9.53 -16.31
CA TRP A 373 -4.34 -10.46 -16.59
C TRP A 373 -4.72 -11.26 -15.34
N ALA A 374 -3.71 -11.68 -14.56
CA ALA A 374 -3.91 -12.44 -13.33
C ALA A 374 -4.62 -11.58 -12.26
N THR A 375 -4.39 -10.27 -12.28
CA THR A 375 -5.05 -9.30 -11.39
C THR A 375 -6.52 -9.11 -11.77
N LEU A 376 -6.85 -9.00 -13.06
CA LEU A 376 -8.23 -8.87 -13.54
C LEU A 376 -9.05 -10.16 -13.43
N LEU A 377 -8.39 -11.32 -13.45
CA LEU A 377 -8.99 -12.62 -13.21
C LEU A 377 -9.03 -13.01 -11.72
N TYR A 378 -8.47 -12.20 -10.82
CA TYR A 378 -8.46 -12.46 -9.38
C TYR A 378 -7.72 -13.75 -8.99
N VAL A 379 -6.62 -14.09 -9.69
CA VAL A 379 -5.82 -15.31 -9.46
C VAL A 379 -4.34 -15.02 -9.13
N GLN A 380 -3.97 -13.75 -9.05
CA GLN A 380 -2.57 -13.30 -8.90
C GLN A 380 -1.88 -13.83 -7.64
N ASN A 381 -2.62 -14.14 -6.57
CA ASN A 381 -2.06 -14.70 -5.34
C ASN A 381 -1.52 -16.13 -5.50
N TYR A 382 -1.96 -16.88 -6.51
CA TYR A 382 -1.43 -18.21 -6.85
C TYR A 382 -0.68 -18.25 -8.18
N ALA A 383 -1.13 -17.47 -9.17
CA ALA A 383 -0.53 -17.47 -10.51
C ALA A 383 0.79 -16.69 -10.58
N ALA A 384 0.98 -15.69 -9.71
CA ALA A 384 2.17 -14.85 -9.68
C ALA A 384 2.61 -14.54 -8.22
N PRO A 385 2.93 -15.57 -7.42
CA PRO A 385 3.29 -15.39 -6.01
C PRO A 385 4.55 -14.52 -5.92
N GLY A 386 4.46 -13.40 -5.20
CA GLY A 386 5.56 -12.44 -5.05
C GLY A 386 5.78 -11.49 -6.24
N LYS A 387 5.03 -11.65 -7.34
CA LYS A 387 5.10 -10.79 -8.54
C LYS A 387 3.71 -10.21 -8.86
N LEU A 388 3.18 -9.44 -7.91
CA LEU A 388 1.84 -8.85 -8.02
C LEU A 388 1.94 -7.50 -8.75
N CYS A 389 1.11 -7.28 -9.77
CA CYS A 389 0.99 -5.97 -10.45
C CYS A 389 0.64 -4.85 -9.45
N LEU A 390 -0.51 -4.98 -8.78
CA LEU A 390 -0.93 -4.10 -7.69
C LEU A 390 -0.88 -4.87 -6.38
N GLY A 391 0.16 -4.63 -5.57
CA GLY A 391 0.47 -5.41 -4.36
C GLY A 391 -0.75 -5.66 -3.47
N HIS A 392 -1.47 -4.62 -3.05
CA HIS A 392 -2.63 -4.71 -2.15
C HIS A 392 -3.85 -5.46 -2.72
N THR A 393 -3.90 -5.76 -4.02
CA THR A 393 -5.05 -6.44 -4.64
C THR A 393 -5.13 -7.94 -4.34
N TRP A 394 -4.11 -8.52 -3.69
CA TRP A 394 -4.17 -9.91 -3.20
C TRP A 394 -5.42 -10.15 -2.33
N TYR A 395 -5.85 -9.17 -1.53
CA TYR A 395 -7.06 -9.25 -0.71
C TYR A 395 -8.30 -9.47 -1.58
N LEU A 396 -8.39 -8.71 -2.68
CA LEU A 396 -9.52 -8.78 -3.61
C LEU A 396 -9.55 -10.11 -4.36
N ALA A 397 -8.38 -10.70 -4.63
CA ALA A 397 -8.26 -12.04 -5.18
C ALA A 397 -8.86 -13.08 -4.23
N VAL A 398 -8.41 -13.07 -2.98
CA VAL A 398 -8.91 -13.98 -1.94
C VAL A 398 -10.42 -13.83 -1.74
N ASP A 399 -10.91 -12.59 -1.60
CA ASP A 399 -12.35 -12.35 -1.38
C ASP A 399 -13.21 -12.86 -2.55
N THR A 400 -12.73 -12.69 -3.78
CA THR A 400 -13.45 -13.13 -4.99
C THR A 400 -13.42 -14.65 -5.14
N GLN A 401 -12.30 -15.30 -4.80
CA GLN A 401 -12.20 -16.76 -4.76
C GLN A 401 -13.13 -17.36 -3.70
N LEU A 402 -13.20 -16.77 -2.50
CA LEU A 402 -14.14 -17.20 -1.46
C LEU A 402 -15.60 -17.02 -1.88
N PHE A 403 -15.91 -15.97 -2.62
CA PHE A 403 -17.24 -15.77 -3.19
C PHE A 403 -17.60 -16.78 -4.28
N PHE A 404 -16.65 -17.18 -5.12
CA PHE A 404 -16.87 -18.29 -6.07
C PHE A 404 -17.10 -19.63 -5.35
N LEU A 405 -16.50 -19.85 -4.18
CA LEU A 405 -16.76 -21.04 -3.35
C LEU A 405 -18.06 -20.93 -2.55
N SER A 406 -18.62 -19.73 -2.41
CA SER A 406 -19.76 -19.48 -1.52
C SER A 406 -21.04 -20.26 -1.81
N PRO A 407 -21.44 -20.59 -3.06
CA PRO A 407 -22.67 -21.35 -3.28
C PRO A 407 -22.66 -22.73 -2.61
N ILE A 408 -21.49 -23.36 -2.47
CA ILE A 408 -21.34 -24.64 -1.79
C ILE A 408 -21.81 -24.50 -0.33
N PHE A 409 -21.29 -23.50 0.39
CA PHE A 409 -21.68 -23.23 1.77
C PHE A 409 -23.13 -22.78 1.89
N LEU A 410 -23.59 -21.88 1.00
CA LEU A 410 -24.95 -21.35 1.01
C LEU A 410 -25.99 -22.47 0.82
N ILE A 411 -25.81 -23.33 -0.19
CA ILE A 411 -26.73 -24.43 -0.49
C ILE A 411 -26.69 -25.47 0.63
N MET A 412 -25.50 -25.81 1.12
CA MET A 412 -25.32 -26.79 2.19
C MET A 412 -26.02 -26.36 3.48
N ILE A 413 -25.86 -25.09 3.89
CA ILE A 413 -26.50 -24.55 5.10
C ILE A 413 -28.01 -24.37 4.89
N TRP A 414 -28.44 -23.91 3.72
CA TRP A 414 -29.87 -23.75 3.43
C TRP A 414 -30.61 -25.07 3.46
N LYS A 415 -30.08 -26.11 2.81
CA LYS A 415 -30.73 -27.43 2.70
C LYS A 415 -30.61 -28.25 3.97
N TRP A 416 -29.45 -28.25 4.62
CA TRP A 416 -29.15 -29.11 5.76
C TRP A 416 -28.72 -28.33 7.01
N ARG A 417 -29.44 -27.26 7.35
CA ARG A 417 -29.19 -26.30 8.45
C ARG A 417 -28.16 -26.75 9.51
N LYS A 418 -28.47 -27.77 10.32
CA LYS A 418 -27.59 -28.24 11.41
C LYS A 418 -26.30 -28.88 10.87
N LEU A 419 -26.42 -29.82 9.94
CA LEU A 419 -25.28 -30.54 9.36
C LEU A 419 -24.38 -29.59 8.54
N GLY A 420 -24.96 -28.69 7.75
CA GLY A 420 -24.20 -27.71 6.97
C GLY A 420 -23.46 -26.71 7.85
N THR A 421 -24.07 -26.26 8.94
CA THR A 421 -23.39 -25.40 9.93
C THR A 421 -22.23 -26.16 10.58
N ALA A 422 -22.44 -27.40 11.02
CA ALA A 422 -21.39 -28.23 11.63
C ALA A 422 -20.24 -28.51 10.65
N ALA A 423 -20.54 -28.87 9.40
CA ALA A 423 -19.55 -29.10 8.36
C ALA A 423 -18.72 -27.84 8.06
N THR A 424 -19.35 -26.66 8.04
CA THR A 424 -18.67 -25.38 7.86
C THR A 424 -17.72 -25.06 9.02
N ILE A 425 -18.14 -25.34 10.26
CA ILE A 425 -17.29 -25.18 11.46
C ILE A 425 -16.09 -26.13 11.40
N ILE A 426 -16.31 -27.42 11.10
CA ILE A 426 -15.23 -28.41 10.99
C ILE A 426 -14.24 -28.00 9.91
N PHE A 427 -14.73 -27.56 8.75
CA PHE A 427 -13.88 -27.06 7.67
C PHE A 427 -13.05 -25.84 8.11
N GLY A 428 -13.66 -24.88 8.81
CA GLY A 428 -12.94 -23.74 9.37
C GLY A 428 -11.84 -24.15 10.35
N LEU A 429 -12.10 -25.12 11.24
CA LEU A 429 -11.11 -25.65 12.17
C LEU A 429 -9.95 -26.35 11.45
N LEU A 430 -10.24 -27.10 10.39
CA LEU A 430 -9.20 -27.73 9.56
C LEU A 430 -8.30 -26.69 8.88
N LEU A 431 -8.84 -25.56 8.42
CA LEU A 431 -8.04 -24.47 7.83
C LEU A 431 -7.15 -23.78 8.86
N VAL A 432 -7.65 -23.59 10.09
CA VAL A 432 -6.83 -23.05 11.20
C VAL A 432 -5.70 -24.01 11.54
N ALA A 433 -5.98 -25.31 11.61
CA ALA A 433 -4.96 -26.35 11.81
C ALA A 433 -3.95 -26.41 10.67
N CYS A 434 -4.40 -26.21 9.42
CA CYS A 434 -3.54 -26.11 8.25
C CYS A 434 -2.57 -24.93 8.37
N LEU A 435 -3.06 -23.73 8.69
CA LEU A 435 -2.21 -22.55 8.91
C LEU A 435 -1.19 -22.78 10.04
N PHE A 436 -1.64 -23.33 11.17
CA PHE A 436 -0.76 -23.67 12.28
C PHE A 436 0.37 -24.62 11.84
N THR A 437 0.02 -25.65 11.07
CA THR A 437 0.97 -26.64 10.55
C THR A 437 1.96 -26.03 9.56
N VAL A 438 1.50 -25.15 8.65
CA VAL A 438 2.38 -24.45 7.70
C VAL A 438 3.43 -23.62 8.42
N ILE A 439 3.05 -22.91 9.49
CA ILE A 439 3.99 -22.09 10.28
C ILE A 439 5.02 -22.97 10.98
N VAL A 440 4.58 -24.04 11.63
CA VAL A 440 5.46 -24.95 12.38
C VAL A 440 6.45 -25.68 11.47
N ILE A 441 5.98 -26.24 10.34
CA ILE A 441 6.84 -27.01 9.42
C ILE A 441 7.89 -26.12 8.76
N ASN A 442 7.50 -24.94 8.29
CA ASN A 442 8.42 -24.02 7.62
C ASN A 442 9.22 -23.15 8.59
N LYS A 443 9.02 -23.32 9.92
CA LYS A 443 9.69 -22.58 10.99
C LYS A 443 9.55 -21.06 10.86
N TYR A 444 8.39 -20.61 10.38
CA TYR A 444 8.13 -19.18 10.25
C TYR A 444 7.93 -18.53 11.62
N THR A 445 8.48 -17.34 11.78
CA THR A 445 8.37 -16.49 12.95
C THR A 445 7.55 -15.26 12.64
N ILE A 446 7.08 -14.56 13.69
CA ILE A 446 6.39 -13.26 13.51
C ILE A 446 7.24 -12.26 12.73
N TYR A 447 8.58 -12.28 12.87
CA TYR A 447 9.46 -11.35 12.16
C TYR A 447 9.43 -11.52 10.64
N ASP A 448 9.19 -12.72 10.12
CA ASP A 448 9.13 -12.99 8.68
C ASP A 448 7.98 -12.26 7.97
N ILE A 449 7.01 -11.78 8.75
CA ILE A 449 5.87 -10.97 8.30
C ILE A 449 5.96 -9.54 8.84
N ALA A 450 6.19 -9.36 10.15
CA ALA A 450 6.14 -8.06 10.82
C ALA A 450 7.28 -7.11 10.43
N ARG A 451 8.47 -7.64 10.09
CA ARG A 451 9.63 -6.84 9.64
C ARG A 451 9.87 -6.91 8.13
N ASN A 452 8.91 -7.43 7.38
CA ASN A 452 9.06 -7.48 5.93
C ASN A 452 8.68 -6.13 5.30
N TYR A 453 9.59 -5.17 5.38
CA TYR A 453 9.45 -3.84 4.78
C TYR A 453 9.79 -3.86 3.27
N GLY A 454 9.33 -4.85 2.51
CA GLY A 454 9.50 -4.86 1.03
C GLY A 454 10.61 -5.76 0.48
N THR A 455 11.23 -6.61 1.31
CA THR A 455 12.07 -7.71 0.80
C THR A 455 11.19 -8.87 0.29
N ALA A 456 11.67 -9.63 -0.69
CA ALA A 456 10.99 -10.83 -1.17
C ALA A 456 11.01 -11.93 -0.10
N SER A 457 10.07 -11.89 0.86
CA SER A 457 9.90 -12.94 1.87
C SER A 457 9.11 -14.10 1.28
N GLU A 458 9.66 -15.31 1.39
CA GLU A 458 8.95 -16.55 1.04
C GLU A 458 7.73 -16.82 1.94
N ALA A 459 7.70 -16.21 3.14
CA ALA A 459 6.62 -16.38 4.10
C ALA A 459 5.34 -15.64 3.68
N MET A 460 5.48 -14.48 3.03
CA MET A 460 4.36 -13.59 2.72
C MET A 460 3.33 -14.24 1.76
N PRO A 461 3.74 -14.88 0.64
CA PRO A 461 2.79 -15.59 -0.22
C PRO A 461 2.08 -16.76 0.48
N LYS A 462 2.80 -17.50 1.33
CA LYS A 462 2.30 -18.73 1.96
C LYS A 462 1.39 -18.47 3.16
N ILE A 463 1.70 -17.48 4.01
CA ILE A 463 0.91 -17.17 5.20
C ILE A 463 -0.12 -16.08 4.93
N TYR A 464 0.27 -15.04 4.20
CA TYR A 464 -0.49 -13.79 4.16
C TYR A 464 -1.42 -13.69 2.94
N TYR A 465 -0.94 -14.03 1.73
CA TYR A 465 -1.69 -13.91 0.46
C TYR A 465 -2.57 -15.12 0.09
N SER A 466 -2.33 -16.27 0.72
CA SER A 466 -3.02 -17.52 0.40
C SER A 466 -4.49 -17.51 0.86
N THR A 467 -5.39 -18.02 0.03
CA THR A 467 -6.85 -17.99 0.27
C THR A 467 -7.24 -18.88 1.45
N HIS A 468 -6.65 -20.07 1.52
CA HIS A 468 -6.99 -21.07 2.52
C HIS A 468 -6.56 -20.65 3.94
N THR A 469 -5.51 -19.82 4.07
CA THR A 469 -5.05 -19.29 5.37
C THR A 469 -5.91 -18.14 5.90
N ARG A 470 -6.72 -17.51 5.04
CA ARG A 470 -7.62 -16.38 5.38
C ARG A 470 -9.10 -16.73 5.43
N CYS A 471 -9.47 -17.85 4.84
CA CYS A 471 -10.85 -18.32 4.72
C CYS A 471 -11.58 -18.42 6.08
N SER A 472 -10.88 -18.76 7.17
CA SER A 472 -11.47 -18.90 8.51
C SER A 472 -12.19 -17.63 8.98
N ALA A 473 -11.61 -16.45 8.78
CA ALA A 473 -12.24 -15.19 9.17
C ALA A 473 -13.53 -14.90 8.38
N TRP A 474 -13.53 -15.25 7.10
CA TRP A 474 -14.70 -15.15 6.23
C TRP A 474 -15.80 -16.13 6.63
N LEU A 475 -15.45 -17.37 6.96
CA LEU A 475 -16.40 -18.39 7.42
C LEU A 475 -17.07 -17.99 8.74
N ILE A 476 -16.35 -17.35 9.67
CA ILE A 476 -16.94 -16.84 10.92
C ILE A 476 -17.98 -15.76 10.63
N GLY A 477 -17.69 -14.84 9.69
CA GLY A 477 -18.66 -13.86 9.21
C GLY A 477 -19.90 -14.50 8.59
N LEU A 478 -19.69 -15.52 7.76
CA LEU A 478 -20.77 -16.29 7.13
C LEU A 478 -21.66 -16.99 8.18
N LEU A 479 -21.07 -17.67 9.16
CA LEU A 479 -21.80 -18.34 10.24
C LEU A 479 -22.57 -17.33 11.12
N PHE A 480 -21.96 -16.19 11.42
CA PHE A 480 -22.63 -15.14 12.18
C PHE A 480 -23.78 -14.51 11.40
N GLY A 481 -23.65 -14.36 10.08
CA GLY A 481 -24.75 -13.91 9.23
C GLY A 481 -25.91 -14.90 9.17
N CYS A 482 -25.65 -16.22 9.14
CA CYS A 482 -26.71 -17.24 9.33
C CYS A 482 -27.46 -17.02 10.63
N TYR A 483 -26.72 -16.82 11.72
CA TYR A 483 -27.28 -16.61 13.04
C TYR A 483 -28.18 -15.36 13.09
N LEU A 484 -27.73 -14.24 12.52
CA LEU A 484 -28.54 -13.01 12.44
C LEU A 484 -29.78 -13.20 11.54
N HIS A 485 -29.64 -13.90 10.42
CA HIS A 485 -30.73 -14.13 9.49
C HIS A 485 -31.85 -14.97 10.13
N TYR A 486 -31.52 -16.08 10.79
CA TYR A 486 -32.52 -16.95 11.42
C TYR A 486 -33.25 -16.31 12.59
N ASN A 487 -32.60 -15.38 13.31
CA ASN A 487 -33.18 -14.70 14.46
C ASN A 487 -33.83 -13.36 14.08
N ASN A 488 -34.01 -13.04 12.80
CA ASN A 488 -34.49 -11.73 12.34
C ASN A 488 -33.73 -10.53 12.96
N GLY A 489 -32.45 -10.73 13.32
CA GLY A 489 -31.64 -9.73 14.02
C GLY A 489 -32.11 -9.35 15.43
N ARG A 490 -33.11 -10.02 16.02
CA ARG A 490 -33.61 -9.74 17.37
C ARG A 490 -33.50 -10.97 18.25
N ILE A 491 -32.81 -10.85 19.37
CA ILE A 491 -32.56 -11.97 20.28
C ILE A 491 -33.20 -11.69 21.64
N ALA A 492 -33.51 -12.78 22.35
CA ALA A 492 -33.98 -12.73 23.73
C ALA A 492 -33.04 -11.87 24.60
N LYS A 493 -33.62 -11.11 25.55
CA LYS A 493 -32.85 -10.28 26.47
C LYS A 493 -31.85 -11.16 27.23
N ILE A 494 -30.56 -10.83 27.15
CA ILE A 494 -29.49 -11.47 27.93
C ILE A 494 -29.25 -10.68 29.21
N SER A 495 -28.75 -11.34 30.25
CA SER A 495 -28.48 -10.67 31.53
C SER A 495 -27.34 -9.65 31.39
N ASN A 496 -27.40 -8.56 32.17
CA ASN A 496 -26.39 -7.50 32.12
C ASN A 496 -24.97 -8.03 32.43
N TRP A 497 -24.86 -9.06 33.27
CA TRP A 497 -23.58 -9.72 33.55
C TRP A 497 -23.00 -10.41 32.32
N LEU A 498 -23.82 -11.11 31.54
CA LEU A 498 -23.38 -11.74 30.28
C LEU A 498 -22.97 -10.70 29.24
N VAL A 499 -23.66 -9.56 29.20
CA VAL A 499 -23.27 -8.41 28.35
C VAL A 499 -21.90 -7.87 28.76
N ALA A 500 -21.68 -7.65 30.06
CA ALA A 500 -20.39 -7.17 30.57
C ALA A 500 -19.27 -8.18 30.28
N PHE A 501 -19.52 -9.47 30.52
CA PHE A 501 -18.58 -10.54 30.21
C PHE A 501 -18.22 -10.59 28.72
N GLY A 502 -19.21 -10.52 27.83
CA GLY A 502 -18.97 -10.51 26.39
C GLY A 502 -18.14 -9.30 25.94
N TRP A 503 -18.37 -8.11 26.53
CA TRP A 503 -17.55 -6.93 26.26
C TRP A 503 -16.11 -7.09 26.75
N VAL A 504 -15.90 -7.60 27.97
CA VAL A 504 -14.55 -7.87 28.51
C VAL A 504 -13.80 -8.88 27.66
N VAL A 505 -14.47 -9.97 27.23
CA VAL A 505 -13.87 -10.98 26.36
C VAL A 505 -13.55 -10.42 24.97
N SER A 506 -14.48 -9.70 24.35
CA SER A 506 -14.31 -9.10 23.02
C SER A 506 -13.18 -8.08 23.01
N LEU A 507 -13.19 -7.13 23.95
CA LEU A 507 -12.11 -6.14 24.07
C LEU A 507 -10.79 -6.82 24.44
N GLY A 508 -10.81 -7.78 25.37
CA GLY A 508 -9.63 -8.56 25.74
C GLY A 508 -9.00 -9.27 24.55
N MET A 509 -9.80 -9.87 23.66
CA MET A 509 -9.31 -10.46 22.41
C MET A 509 -8.67 -9.41 21.48
N LEU A 510 -9.33 -8.26 21.26
CA LEU A 510 -8.78 -7.20 20.39
C LEU A 510 -7.45 -6.64 20.95
N PHE A 511 -7.43 -6.29 22.24
CA PHE A 511 -6.22 -5.79 22.91
C PHE A 511 -5.10 -6.83 22.91
N THR A 512 -5.42 -8.10 23.17
CA THR A 512 -4.41 -9.17 23.11
C THR A 512 -3.83 -9.30 21.71
N LEU A 513 -4.65 -9.27 20.66
CA LEU A 513 -4.13 -9.42 19.30
C LEU A 513 -3.25 -8.25 18.86
N VAL A 514 -3.56 -7.03 19.30
CA VAL A 514 -2.73 -5.86 19.00
C VAL A 514 -1.44 -5.86 19.83
N PHE A 515 -1.51 -6.14 21.14
CA PHE A 515 -0.39 -5.92 22.07
C PHE A 515 0.35 -7.18 22.51
N ALA A 516 -0.11 -8.40 22.22
CA ALA A 516 0.56 -9.64 22.67
C ALA A 516 2.01 -9.76 22.17
N TRP A 517 2.30 -9.13 21.03
CA TRP A 517 3.64 -9.12 20.46
C TRP A 517 4.60 -8.11 21.12
N TYR A 518 4.08 -7.09 21.79
CA TYR A 518 4.86 -5.98 22.33
C TYR A 518 6.06 -6.41 23.18
N PRO A 519 5.92 -7.33 24.16
CA PRO A 519 7.05 -7.69 25.03
C PRO A 519 8.24 -8.24 24.23
N LYS A 520 7.99 -8.93 23.12
CA LYS A 520 9.00 -9.58 22.28
C LYS A 520 9.76 -8.60 21.39
N THR A 521 9.28 -7.37 21.25
CA THR A 521 10.03 -6.30 20.56
C THR A 521 11.14 -5.71 21.43
N LEU A 522 11.07 -5.90 22.76
CA LEU A 522 12.01 -5.30 23.70
C LEU A 522 13.39 -5.99 23.64
N PRO A 523 14.50 -5.25 23.84
CA PRO A 523 15.85 -5.80 23.73
C PRO A 523 16.17 -6.93 24.72
N THR A 524 15.44 -6.99 25.84
CA THR A 524 15.73 -7.87 26.98
C THR A 524 15.03 -9.22 26.90
N THR A 525 14.21 -9.45 25.87
CA THR A 525 13.42 -10.68 25.72
C THR A 525 13.97 -11.59 24.64
N SER A 526 13.83 -12.90 24.83
CA SER A 526 14.19 -13.88 23.81
C SER A 526 13.33 -13.72 22.55
N ASP A 527 13.92 -14.05 21.41
CA ASP A 527 13.24 -14.11 20.12
C ASP A 527 11.94 -14.95 20.17
N PRO A 528 10.97 -14.66 19.28
CA PRO A 528 9.74 -15.42 19.18
C PRO A 528 10.05 -16.87 18.87
N THR A 529 9.45 -17.77 19.64
CA THR A 529 9.41 -19.16 19.22
C THR A 529 8.45 -19.32 18.04
N VAL A 530 8.71 -20.34 17.23
CA VAL A 530 7.81 -20.75 16.13
C VAL A 530 6.42 -21.09 16.69
N LEU A 531 6.36 -21.69 17.87
CA LEU A 531 5.09 -22.07 18.52
C LEU A 531 4.27 -20.85 18.94
N GLU A 532 4.90 -19.84 19.57
CA GLU A 532 4.25 -18.56 19.90
C GLU A 532 3.68 -17.89 18.63
N SER A 533 4.48 -17.88 17.55
CA SER A 533 4.07 -17.33 16.26
C SER A 533 2.88 -18.07 15.65
N ALA A 534 2.89 -19.41 15.73
CA ALA A 534 1.80 -20.25 15.22
C ALA A 534 0.49 -20.00 15.97
N PHE A 535 0.52 -19.90 17.31
CA PHE A 535 -0.66 -19.56 18.10
C PHE A 535 -1.17 -18.15 17.82
N TYR A 536 -0.26 -17.18 17.71
CA TYR A 536 -0.63 -15.79 17.42
C TYR A 536 -1.36 -15.67 16.08
N PHE A 537 -0.78 -16.21 14.99
CA PHE A 537 -1.40 -16.11 13.67
C PHE A 537 -2.65 -16.99 13.55
N ALA A 538 -2.57 -18.28 13.88
CA ALA A 538 -3.72 -19.18 13.70
C ALA A 538 -4.89 -18.81 14.63
N GLY A 539 -4.59 -18.47 15.89
CA GLY A 539 -5.57 -18.01 16.86
C GLY A 539 -6.14 -16.63 16.51
N GLY A 540 -5.31 -15.71 16.02
CA GLY A 540 -5.73 -14.37 15.61
C GLY A 540 -6.76 -14.36 14.48
N ARG A 541 -6.63 -15.28 13.51
CA ARG A 541 -7.60 -15.46 12.41
C ARG A 541 -9.00 -15.87 12.89
N VAL A 542 -9.13 -16.36 14.12
CA VAL A 542 -10.40 -16.73 14.74
C VAL A 542 -10.84 -15.70 15.78
N ALA A 543 -9.94 -15.28 16.66
CA ALA A 543 -10.26 -14.38 17.77
C ALA A 543 -10.69 -12.98 17.29
N TRP A 544 -10.06 -12.44 16.24
CA TRP A 544 -10.43 -11.13 15.70
C TRP A 544 -11.87 -11.07 15.18
N PRO A 545 -12.30 -11.93 14.23
CA PRO A 545 -13.67 -11.91 13.74
C PRO A 545 -14.69 -12.31 14.82
N LEU A 546 -14.34 -13.17 15.80
CA LEU A 546 -15.24 -13.44 16.94
C LEU A 546 -15.47 -12.21 17.82
N ALA A 547 -14.42 -11.41 18.05
CA ALA A 547 -14.57 -10.14 18.75
C ALA A 547 -15.49 -9.18 17.98
N LEU A 548 -15.37 -9.12 16.65
CA LEU A 548 -16.27 -8.33 15.79
C LEU A 548 -17.71 -8.85 15.81
N CYS A 549 -17.93 -10.17 15.84
CA CYS A 549 -19.26 -10.76 16.01
C CYS A 549 -19.95 -10.20 17.26
N TRP A 550 -19.24 -10.14 18.38
CA TRP A 550 -19.78 -9.58 19.62
C TRP A 550 -20.11 -8.09 19.49
N ILE A 551 -19.21 -7.28 18.91
CA ILE A 551 -19.45 -5.84 18.70
C ILE A 551 -20.70 -5.62 17.87
N VAL A 552 -20.84 -6.33 16.74
CA VAL A 552 -22.01 -6.23 15.87
C VAL A 552 -23.27 -6.70 16.59
N PHE A 553 -23.20 -7.82 17.30
CA PHE A 553 -24.30 -8.34 18.13
C PHE A 553 -24.78 -7.32 19.16
N ALA A 554 -23.86 -6.72 19.90
CA ALA A 554 -24.17 -5.76 20.95
C ALA A 554 -24.79 -4.48 20.36
N CYS A 555 -24.27 -4.01 19.21
CA CYS A 555 -24.83 -2.85 18.52
C CYS A 555 -26.27 -3.08 18.04
N ILE A 556 -26.57 -4.24 17.44
CA ILE A 556 -27.91 -4.55 16.90
C ILE A 556 -28.95 -4.69 18.03
N ASN A 557 -28.57 -5.31 19.15
CA ASN A 557 -29.50 -5.59 20.25
C ASN A 557 -29.59 -4.46 21.30
N GLY A 558 -28.96 -3.30 21.05
CA GLY A 558 -29.02 -2.14 21.95
C GLY A 558 -28.07 -2.19 23.14
N TYR A 559 -27.18 -3.19 23.23
CA TYR A 559 -26.14 -3.30 24.27
C TYR A 559 -24.84 -2.57 23.93
N GLY A 560 -24.82 -1.84 22.80
CA GLY A 560 -23.61 -1.18 22.30
C GLY A 560 -23.33 0.22 22.84
N GLY A 561 -24.31 0.88 23.45
CA GLY A 561 -24.14 2.20 24.10
C GLY A 561 -23.34 3.21 23.25
N PRO A 562 -22.23 3.77 23.76
CA PRO A 562 -21.38 4.72 23.02
C PRO A 562 -20.75 4.13 21.76
N ILE A 563 -20.33 2.86 21.80
CA ILE A 563 -19.68 2.19 20.67
C ILE A 563 -20.66 2.10 19.49
N ASN A 564 -21.92 1.74 19.76
CA ASN A 564 -22.94 1.74 18.71
C ASN A 564 -23.18 3.15 18.15
N SER A 565 -23.25 4.16 19.03
CA SER A 565 -23.48 5.55 18.60
C SER A 565 -22.37 6.05 17.69
N PHE A 566 -21.12 5.72 18.01
CA PHE A 566 -19.95 6.06 17.20
C PHE A 566 -19.90 5.27 15.89
N LEU A 567 -20.03 3.94 15.92
CA LEU A 567 -19.94 3.09 14.73
C LEU A 567 -21.13 3.28 13.77
N SER A 568 -22.30 3.64 14.30
CA SER A 568 -23.53 3.89 13.53
C SER A 568 -23.66 5.35 13.07
N TRP A 569 -22.63 6.18 13.28
CA TRP A 569 -22.68 7.57 12.90
C TRP A 569 -22.88 7.74 11.39
N THR A 570 -23.80 8.63 10.99
CA THR A 570 -24.15 8.87 9.59
C THR A 570 -22.98 9.37 8.75
N PHE A 571 -21.99 10.01 9.38
CA PHE A 571 -20.73 10.43 8.76
C PHE A 571 -20.00 9.27 8.04
N TRP A 572 -20.12 8.04 8.54
CA TRP A 572 -19.45 6.89 7.93
C TRP A 572 -20.05 6.47 6.58
N GLN A 573 -21.31 6.82 6.28
CA GLN A 573 -21.99 6.25 5.12
C GLN A 573 -21.37 6.67 3.77
N PRO A 574 -21.07 7.95 3.49
CA PRO A 574 -20.46 8.35 2.23
C PRO A 574 -19.07 7.72 2.04
N ILE A 575 -18.25 7.71 3.10
CA ILE A 575 -16.90 7.11 3.08
C ILE A 575 -17.00 5.60 2.86
N SER A 576 -17.98 4.95 3.49
CA SER A 576 -18.20 3.51 3.35
C SER A 576 -18.63 3.13 1.92
N LYS A 577 -19.31 4.01 1.18
CA LYS A 577 -19.61 3.81 -0.25
C LYS A 577 -18.34 3.91 -1.11
N LEU A 578 -17.48 4.90 -0.83
CA LEU A 578 -16.21 5.10 -1.55
C LEU A 578 -15.09 4.12 -1.14
N SER A 579 -15.28 3.40 -0.04
CA SER A 579 -14.24 2.57 0.59
C SER A 579 -13.55 1.60 -0.36
N TYR A 580 -14.27 1.05 -1.35
CA TYR A 580 -13.70 0.16 -2.34
C TYR A 580 -12.72 0.89 -3.27
N ILE A 581 -13.14 2.02 -3.85
CA ILE A 581 -12.27 2.82 -4.72
C ILE A 581 -11.07 3.36 -3.93
N MET A 582 -11.31 3.86 -2.71
CA MET A 582 -10.23 4.32 -1.82
C MET A 582 -9.22 3.21 -1.56
N TYR A 583 -9.69 1.98 -1.29
CA TYR A 583 -8.82 0.83 -1.13
C TYR A 583 -8.01 0.49 -2.38
N ILE A 584 -8.55 0.66 -3.59
CA ILE A 584 -7.78 0.39 -4.81
C ILE A 584 -6.74 1.48 -5.09
N TRP A 585 -7.07 2.74 -4.82
CA TRP A 585 -6.23 3.88 -5.22
C TRP A 585 -5.25 4.36 -4.16
N HIS A 586 -5.45 4.05 -2.87
CA HIS A 586 -4.59 4.58 -1.80
C HIS A 586 -3.10 4.26 -2.01
N LEU A 587 -2.77 3.03 -2.41
CA LEU A 587 -1.37 2.63 -2.57
C LEU A 587 -0.72 3.30 -3.78
N ILE A 588 -1.49 3.56 -4.85
CA ILE A 588 -1.01 4.30 -6.02
C ILE A 588 -0.65 5.73 -5.59
N VAL A 589 -1.54 6.40 -4.85
CA VAL A 589 -1.32 7.76 -4.32
C VAL A 589 -0.12 7.81 -3.37
N ILE A 590 -0.06 6.90 -2.39
CA ILE A 590 1.05 6.81 -1.43
C ILE A 590 2.37 6.57 -2.17
N THR A 591 2.39 5.69 -3.16
CA THR A 591 3.61 5.40 -3.93
C THR A 591 4.07 6.64 -4.67
N ILE A 592 3.20 7.36 -5.40
CA ILE A 592 3.56 8.59 -6.12
C ILE A 592 4.16 9.63 -5.16
N ASN A 593 3.52 9.84 -4.00
CA ASN A 593 3.96 10.83 -3.01
C ASN A 593 5.28 10.43 -2.33
N ALA A 594 5.52 9.14 -2.12
CA ALA A 594 6.78 8.65 -1.58
C ALA A 594 7.90 8.67 -2.63
N SER A 595 7.61 8.27 -3.87
CA SER A 595 8.61 8.07 -4.92
C SER A 595 9.11 9.38 -5.55
N ARG A 596 8.35 10.47 -5.44
CA ARG A 596 8.73 11.82 -5.89
C ARG A 596 9.67 12.57 -4.93
N ILE A 597 9.99 12.01 -3.77
CA ILE A 597 10.85 12.66 -2.78
C ILE A 597 12.26 12.78 -3.36
N LYS A 598 12.81 14.00 -3.31
CA LYS A 598 14.14 14.33 -3.86
C LYS A 598 15.18 14.66 -2.79
N THR A 599 14.77 14.80 -1.53
CA THR A 599 15.63 15.14 -0.39
C THR A 599 15.44 14.14 0.74
N ASN A 600 16.44 14.02 1.63
CA ASN A 600 16.34 13.09 2.75
C ASN A 600 15.19 13.46 3.68
N THR A 601 14.59 12.43 4.26
CA THR A 601 13.38 12.52 5.10
C THR A 601 13.73 12.37 6.57
N TYR A 602 12.77 12.68 7.42
CA TYR A 602 12.85 12.42 8.86
C TYR A 602 11.72 11.49 9.28
N PHE A 603 12.03 10.52 10.13
CA PHE A 603 11.07 9.60 10.70
C PHE A 603 10.53 10.17 12.02
N SER A 604 9.25 10.48 12.06
CA SER A 604 8.52 10.78 13.29
C SER A 604 7.04 10.41 13.14
N ASP A 605 6.37 10.06 14.24
CA ASP A 605 4.93 9.79 14.22
C ASP A 605 4.11 10.99 13.70
N TYR A 606 4.60 12.20 13.98
CA TYR A 606 3.99 13.43 13.51
C TYR A 606 4.10 13.58 11.98
N ASP A 607 5.29 13.37 11.41
CA ASP A 607 5.50 13.43 9.96
C ASP A 607 4.69 12.36 9.21
N VAL A 608 4.55 11.18 9.80
CA VAL A 608 3.69 10.13 9.26
C VAL A 608 2.22 10.52 9.33
N THR A 609 1.78 11.14 10.43
CA THR A 609 0.42 11.66 10.57
C THR A 609 0.11 12.75 9.54
N LEU A 610 1.03 13.67 9.28
CA LEU A 610 0.92 14.66 8.21
C LEU A 610 0.82 13.99 6.83
N SER A 611 1.67 13.00 6.57
CA SER A 611 1.65 12.20 5.34
C SER A 611 0.31 11.48 5.17
N PHE A 612 -0.25 10.91 6.24
CA PHE A 612 -1.55 10.25 6.23
C PHE A 612 -2.66 11.19 5.79
N TRP A 613 -2.79 12.37 6.39
CA TRP A 613 -3.85 13.31 6.01
C TRP A 613 -3.72 13.80 4.57
N SER A 614 -2.50 14.03 4.11
CA SER A 614 -2.21 14.38 2.71
C SER A 614 -2.62 13.25 1.74
N ASN A 615 -2.14 12.03 1.99
CA ASN A 615 -2.46 10.86 1.16
C ASN A 615 -3.94 10.52 1.18
N PHE A 616 -4.58 10.61 2.35
CA PHE A 616 -6.00 10.39 2.54
C PHE A 616 -6.84 11.40 1.75
N GLY A 617 -6.52 12.69 1.85
CA GLY A 617 -7.21 13.75 1.13
C GLY A 617 -7.16 13.55 -0.39
N VAL A 618 -5.97 13.27 -0.94
CA VAL A 618 -5.80 13.00 -2.38
C VAL A 618 -6.55 11.72 -2.79
N THR A 619 -6.44 10.64 -1.99
CA THR A 619 -7.14 9.38 -2.26
C THR A 619 -8.66 9.57 -2.26
N LEU A 620 -9.19 10.37 -1.34
CA LEU A 620 -10.62 10.67 -1.27
C LEU A 620 -11.09 11.44 -2.51
N LEU A 621 -10.34 12.46 -2.94
CA LEU A 621 -10.64 13.24 -4.15
C LEU A 621 -10.66 12.35 -5.40
N VAL A 622 -9.62 11.53 -5.59
CA VAL A 622 -9.54 10.57 -6.70
C VAL A 622 -10.71 9.59 -6.65
N SER A 623 -11.07 9.13 -5.45
CA SER A 623 -12.17 8.17 -5.27
C SER A 623 -13.53 8.76 -5.63
N VAL A 624 -13.78 10.03 -5.29
CA VAL A 624 -15.00 10.74 -5.71
C VAL A 624 -15.05 10.85 -7.23
N CYS A 625 -13.95 11.27 -7.88
CA CYS A 625 -13.90 11.40 -9.34
C CYS A 625 -14.22 10.06 -10.03
N LEU A 626 -13.58 8.97 -9.59
CA LEU A 626 -13.78 7.64 -10.18
C LEU A 626 -15.16 7.04 -9.85
N HIS A 627 -15.74 7.37 -8.70
CA HIS A 627 -17.10 6.97 -8.39
C HIS A 627 -18.09 7.58 -9.39
N LEU A 628 -17.95 8.88 -9.65
CA LEU A 628 -18.81 9.62 -10.58
C LEU A 628 -18.58 9.22 -12.04
N ALA A 629 -17.33 8.94 -12.41
CA ALA A 629 -16.93 8.63 -13.79
C ALA A 629 -17.18 7.17 -14.19
N VAL A 630 -17.04 6.22 -13.25
CA VAL A 630 -16.98 4.78 -13.56
C VAL A 630 -17.96 3.97 -12.71
N GLU A 631 -17.86 3.98 -11.38
CA GLU A 631 -18.64 3.06 -10.53
C GLU A 631 -20.15 3.30 -10.65
N ALA A 632 -20.61 4.53 -10.44
CA ALA A 632 -22.04 4.86 -10.48
C ALA A 632 -22.66 4.66 -11.88
N PRO A 633 -22.04 5.14 -12.98
CA PRO A 633 -22.57 4.90 -14.33
C PRO A 633 -22.63 3.41 -14.69
N VAL A 634 -21.61 2.62 -14.35
CA VAL A 634 -21.62 1.18 -14.64
C VAL A 634 -22.69 0.46 -13.84
N ALA A 635 -22.86 0.79 -12.56
CA ALA A 635 -23.93 0.22 -11.73
C ALA A 635 -25.33 0.54 -12.28
N ASP A 636 -25.53 1.75 -12.78
CA ASP A 636 -26.76 2.14 -13.47
C ASP A 636 -26.98 1.32 -14.73
N ILE A 637 -26.00 1.26 -15.63
CA ILE A 637 -26.06 0.52 -16.91
C ILE A 637 -26.35 -0.97 -16.65
N GLU A 638 -25.66 -1.57 -15.67
CA GLU A 638 -25.87 -2.95 -15.24
C GLU A 638 -27.33 -3.20 -14.84
N SER A 639 -27.91 -2.28 -14.06
CA SER A 639 -29.30 -2.40 -13.59
C SER A 639 -30.34 -2.39 -14.71
N TYR A 640 -29.99 -1.84 -15.89
CA TYR A 640 -30.84 -1.84 -17.08
C TYR A 640 -30.62 -3.07 -17.97
N LEU A 641 -29.37 -3.53 -18.10
CA LEU A 641 -29.03 -4.66 -18.97
C LEU A 641 -29.41 -6.01 -18.38
N LEU A 642 -29.32 -6.17 -17.04
CA LEU A 642 -29.58 -7.43 -16.38
C LEU A 642 -31.03 -7.50 -15.88
N PRO A 643 -31.76 -8.59 -16.18
CA PRO A 643 -33.15 -8.73 -15.74
C PRO A 643 -33.23 -8.81 -14.22
N ARG A 644 -33.90 -7.84 -13.59
CA ARG A 644 -34.38 -8.01 -12.21
C ARG A 644 -35.47 -9.08 -12.22
N ASN A 645 -35.26 -10.16 -11.47
CA ASN A 645 -36.33 -11.10 -11.16
C ASN A 645 -37.46 -10.29 -10.50
N LYS A 646 -38.55 -10.06 -11.24
CA LYS A 646 -39.76 -9.51 -10.65
C LYS A 646 -40.22 -10.51 -9.57
N PRO A 647 -40.42 -10.09 -8.31
CA PRO A 647 -40.94 -10.99 -7.31
C PRO A 647 -42.26 -11.55 -7.84
N LYS A 648 -42.37 -12.89 -7.91
CA LYS A 648 -43.65 -13.54 -8.17
C LYS A 648 -44.61 -13.07 -7.08
N THR A 649 -45.75 -12.51 -7.47
CA THR A 649 -46.80 -12.08 -6.56
C THR A 649 -47.20 -13.26 -5.68
N ALA A 650 -46.68 -13.32 -4.45
CA ALA A 650 -47.02 -14.37 -3.52
C ALA A 650 -48.50 -14.24 -3.18
N LYS A 651 -49.27 -15.34 -3.33
CA LYS A 651 -50.65 -15.42 -2.85
C LYS A 651 -50.67 -15.07 -1.36
N ARG A 652 -51.51 -14.10 -1.01
CA ARG A 652 -51.75 -13.57 0.33
C ARG A 652 -52.13 -14.71 1.28
N SER A 653 -51.17 -15.24 2.04
CA SER A 653 -51.46 -16.05 3.24
C SER A 653 -51.52 -15.11 4.44
N THR A 654 -52.63 -15.19 5.16
CA THR A 654 -52.95 -14.41 6.35
C THR A 654 -52.03 -14.78 7.51
N LEU A 655 -51.00 -13.98 7.74
CA LEU A 655 -50.26 -13.91 9.01
C LEU A 655 -50.20 -12.43 9.46
N PRO A 656 -50.40 -12.15 10.76
CA PRO A 656 -50.67 -10.79 11.25
C PRO A 656 -49.45 -9.86 11.11
N ALA A 657 -49.78 -8.58 10.92
CA ALA A 657 -48.90 -7.48 10.53
C ALA A 657 -47.62 -7.38 11.39
N THR A 658 -46.49 -7.76 10.80
CA THR A 658 -45.17 -7.34 11.25
C THR A 658 -44.98 -5.88 10.86
N THR A 659 -44.64 -5.03 11.83
CA THR A 659 -44.11 -3.67 11.58
C THR A 659 -43.05 -3.74 10.50
N THR A 660 -43.45 -3.28 9.33
CA THR A 660 -42.69 -3.16 8.12
C THR A 660 -41.51 -2.21 8.37
N ILE A 661 -40.30 -2.74 8.25
CA ILE A 661 -39.23 -1.95 7.65
C ILE A 661 -39.77 -1.62 6.25
N SER A 662 -40.10 -0.34 6.06
CA SER A 662 -40.89 0.14 4.93
C SER A 662 -40.36 -0.39 3.61
N GLN A 663 -41.23 -1.12 2.91
CA GLN A 663 -41.16 -1.34 1.48
C GLN A 663 -41.18 0.02 0.78
N GLN A 664 -40.01 0.56 0.42
CA GLN A 664 -39.90 1.48 -0.70
C GLN A 664 -38.43 1.60 -1.13
N ASN A 665 -38.20 1.22 -2.39
CA ASN A 665 -37.07 1.58 -3.24
C ASN A 665 -35.82 0.69 -3.16
N LEU A 666 -36.03 -0.59 -3.46
CA LEU A 666 -35.07 -1.40 -4.24
C LEU A 666 -35.24 -1.19 -5.77
N CYS A 667 -35.85 -0.08 -6.17
CA CYS A 667 -35.88 0.48 -7.52
C CYS A 667 -35.89 2.00 -7.39
N GLU A 668 -34.73 2.56 -7.04
CA GLU A 668 -34.18 3.79 -7.63
C GLU A 668 -32.72 3.98 -7.19
#